data_AF-A0A933BGR6-F1
#
_entry.id   AF-A0A933BGR6-F1
#
_cell.length_a   1.000
_cell.length_b   1.000
_cell.length_c   1.000
_cell.angle_alpha   90.00
_cell.angle_beta   90.00
_cell.angle_gamma   90.00
#
_symmetry.space_group_name_H-M   'P 1'
#
loop_
_entity.id
_entity.type
_entity.pdbx_description
1 polymer ?
#
loop_
_entity_poly.entity_id
_entity_poly.type
_entity_poly.pdbx_seq_one_letter_code
_entity_poly.pdbx_strand_id
1 'polypeptide(L)'
;MVQSLAELRFDRLAPPQIKIDSIPPVLSPPERPHRLLVIPVRFTDVGFDRFKGDPSQDEKNRRYLQELLFSKDLRRPRPKTLTHYYYHQSKGRYFVTGDVFPVVRVDKPLAYYGIPRQGSDGEWRNDSEAEALVVDALEAAYKSKPSFPWADYDVWDPQDFDGDGRHDEADGYIDHFILVYAGKGQSSCDGLYKLNEKLTANAPADILEKLRPEERACAQRLWPHRYSLGLNNGRGPAIEGLTNGLGGVPVRRDLWVRDYNMQPEYTTISTFIHEFAHSLGLPDIYARQTNNSTASWDAMSSTEDPDPQELSSWSRLMLGWLKPCVIKPRSYGGKKVQSVYLKTMNDWSPSAEAPAGLCDAAMAILPPKFKDLNLAEFGARQGRQAVYTGQGNEMNHFLSRAVDLTRVDKERIVLDFDAWFSIEADWDYLYVEASTDGVHYARLMPTDKDSEEDPQSVMPSKRGHDGAGTVPGFTGRSGDMDGDGKVESAPGCDPKKDKKLAEDRMGGQKDPCETPQWVHARFDLSAYRGRKIELRFHYFTDMASVEDGALIDNVEITALGFKEDFEGPELAGWDVEGFSLSGGKHRLAMPHYYLLEYRDPYEKFPSAYNYDRSLSEGSLTFYPDGEKGFAAMNARYRPGVVMWYYNGAYSWSENEPAQNGPGQGYLLVVDSRPQEYRYPPVPAKYFKTSGGWTYHEFDDEAKPWLRESFLQVMCFQRKPSYYPGDISDEDRAACPKGGPALNRLSFKGRRLIFGYELVNEHLPGPDWERLKGAGSLFDIRVRQGEVSYRLNDRRLRDYHSADAPFALEAFPAGLEFYRVGENGLSRRSSQDFPPVSRFDDSEPAYLNPKLPFGGAALPNSGLRFSLAKPKPQAPSGAKVKVNFEWSR
;
A
#
# COMPACT_ATOMS: atom_id res chain seq x y z
N MET A 1 21.17 -4.85 -16.22
CA MET A 1 19.84 -4.19 -16.21
C MET A 1 18.99 -4.51 -17.43
N VAL A 2 19.15 -3.90 -18.61
CA VAL A 2 18.25 -4.16 -19.78
C VAL A 2 18.14 -5.64 -20.15
N GLN A 3 19.28 -6.36 -20.15
CA GLN A 3 19.27 -7.80 -20.40
C GLN A 3 18.57 -8.58 -19.27
N SER A 4 18.82 -8.21 -18.00
CA SER A 4 18.14 -8.79 -16.84
C SER A 4 16.62 -8.62 -16.94
N LEU A 5 16.13 -7.43 -17.28
CA LEU A 5 14.69 -7.17 -17.51
C LEU A 5 14.15 -8.01 -18.67
N ALA A 6 14.90 -8.15 -19.77
CA ALA A 6 14.47 -8.95 -20.91
C ALA A 6 14.39 -10.46 -20.61
N GLU A 7 15.11 -10.91 -19.59
CA GLU A 7 15.13 -12.28 -19.08
C GLU A 7 14.27 -12.44 -17.81
N LEU A 8 13.57 -11.37 -17.38
CA LEU A 8 12.74 -11.34 -16.18
C LEU A 8 13.50 -11.68 -14.87
N ARG A 9 14.77 -11.30 -14.79
CA ARG A 9 15.62 -11.44 -13.60
C ARG A 9 15.59 -10.16 -12.76
N PHE A 10 14.51 -9.99 -11.98
CA PHE A 10 14.24 -8.79 -11.19
C PHE A 10 15.16 -8.66 -9.96
N ASP A 11 15.57 -9.79 -9.38
CA ASP A 11 16.59 -9.95 -8.33
C ASP A 11 17.95 -9.31 -8.68
N ARG A 12 18.24 -9.10 -9.97
CA ARG A 12 19.53 -8.57 -10.47
C ARG A 12 19.48 -7.12 -10.91
N LEU A 13 18.50 -6.36 -10.43
CA LEU A 13 18.31 -4.96 -10.83
C LEU A 13 18.88 -3.96 -9.82
N ALA A 14 19.04 -4.38 -8.57
CA ALA A 14 19.46 -3.55 -7.45
C ALA A 14 20.93 -3.08 -7.56
N PRO A 15 21.22 -1.78 -7.36
CA PRO A 15 22.57 -1.35 -7.00
C PRO A 15 22.87 -1.73 -5.53
N PRO A 16 24.14 -1.75 -5.09
CA PRO A 16 24.49 -2.09 -3.71
C PRO A 16 23.83 -1.20 -2.63
N GLN A 17 23.47 0.04 -2.99
CA GLN A 17 22.89 1.02 -2.06
C GLN A 17 21.38 0.86 -1.84
N ILE A 18 20.68 0.15 -2.72
CA ILE A 18 19.21 0.05 -2.72
C ILE A 18 18.81 -1.41 -2.96
N LYS A 19 18.12 -2.03 -2.01
CA LYS A 19 17.42 -3.30 -2.25
C LYS A 19 16.20 -3.01 -3.12
N ILE A 20 16.06 -3.74 -4.23
CA ILE A 20 14.86 -3.69 -5.09
C ILE A 20 14.01 -4.91 -4.79
N ASP A 21 12.74 -4.68 -4.45
CA ASP A 21 11.79 -5.73 -4.16
C ASP A 21 11.59 -6.66 -5.37
N SER A 22 11.47 -7.95 -5.08
CA SER A 22 11.16 -8.99 -6.06
C SER A 22 10.47 -10.15 -5.37
N ILE A 23 9.54 -10.80 -6.06
CA ILE A 23 8.82 -11.97 -5.55
C ILE A 23 9.31 -13.21 -6.33
N PRO A 24 9.70 -14.31 -5.66
CA PRO A 24 9.92 -15.57 -6.35
C PRO A 24 8.62 -16.04 -7.01
N PRO A 25 8.65 -16.79 -8.14
CA PRO A 25 7.44 -17.26 -8.78
C PRO A 25 6.53 -18.03 -7.82
N VAL A 26 5.29 -17.56 -7.65
CA VAL A 26 4.34 -18.13 -6.68
C VAL A 26 3.54 -19.22 -7.37
N LEU A 27 3.91 -20.47 -7.15
CA LEU A 27 3.35 -21.64 -7.85
C LEU A 27 2.90 -22.68 -6.84
N SER A 28 1.85 -23.42 -7.19
CA SER A 28 1.37 -24.51 -6.34
C SER A 28 0.59 -25.50 -7.19
N PRO A 29 0.74 -26.83 -7.01
CA PRO A 29 -0.07 -27.84 -7.67
C PRO A 29 -1.37 -28.11 -6.90
N PRO A 30 -2.43 -28.66 -7.54
CA PRO A 30 -3.69 -28.97 -6.85
C PRO A 30 -3.57 -30.07 -5.80
N GLU A 31 -2.52 -30.90 -5.85
CA GLU A 31 -2.20 -31.91 -4.84
C GLU A 31 -1.57 -31.32 -3.58
N ARG A 32 -0.95 -30.14 -3.69
CA ARG A 32 -0.31 -29.40 -2.60
C ARG A 32 -0.66 -27.90 -2.71
N PRO A 33 -1.95 -27.54 -2.55
CA PRO A 33 -2.38 -26.16 -2.60
C PRO A 33 -1.80 -25.38 -1.42
N HIS A 34 -1.59 -24.07 -1.59
CA HIS A 34 -1.42 -23.20 -0.42
C HIS A 34 -2.71 -23.23 0.40
N ARG A 35 -2.60 -23.20 1.72
CA ARG A 35 -3.75 -23.29 2.63
C ARG A 35 -3.84 -22.08 3.53
N LEU A 36 -5.00 -21.41 3.51
CA LEU A 36 -5.30 -20.28 4.38
C LEU A 36 -5.96 -20.79 5.66
N LEU A 37 -5.39 -20.39 6.79
CA LEU A 37 -6.04 -20.53 8.08
C LEU A 37 -6.85 -19.27 8.37
N VAL A 38 -8.18 -19.42 8.48
CA VAL A 38 -9.07 -18.30 8.81
C VAL A 38 -9.62 -18.49 10.22
N ILE A 39 -9.27 -17.63 11.17
CA ILE A 39 -9.80 -17.67 12.55
C ILE A 39 -10.83 -16.55 12.75
N PRO A 40 -12.13 -16.88 12.88
CA PRO A 40 -13.13 -15.90 13.23
C PRO A 40 -13.12 -15.61 14.74
N VAL A 41 -13.07 -14.32 15.12
CA VAL A 41 -12.90 -13.86 16.50
C VAL A 41 -14.08 -13.00 16.95
N ARG A 42 -14.58 -13.25 18.17
CA ARG A 42 -15.52 -12.36 18.86
C ARG A 42 -14.94 -11.86 20.17
N PHE A 43 -15.39 -10.70 20.60
CA PHE A 43 -14.89 -10.00 21.78
C PHE A 43 -15.79 -10.24 22.99
N THR A 44 -15.44 -9.63 24.13
CA THR A 44 -16.29 -9.70 25.31
C THR A 44 -17.65 -9.05 25.12
N ASP A 45 -17.70 -7.97 24.34
CA ASP A 45 -18.80 -7.02 24.14
C ASP A 45 -19.37 -7.02 22.72
N VAL A 46 -18.61 -7.49 21.73
CA VAL A 46 -19.01 -7.53 20.31
C VAL A 46 -19.00 -8.97 19.79
N GLY A 47 -20.09 -9.38 19.14
CA GLY A 47 -20.23 -10.68 18.45
C GLY A 47 -20.80 -10.49 17.04
N PHE A 48 -20.76 -11.56 16.24
CA PHE A 48 -21.14 -11.51 14.82
C PHE A 48 -22.61 -11.14 14.61
N ASP A 49 -22.89 -10.25 13.66
CA ASP A 49 -24.23 -9.73 13.40
C ASP A 49 -25.07 -10.62 12.47
N ARG A 50 -24.45 -11.35 11.53
CA ARG A 50 -25.17 -12.09 10.45
C ARG A 50 -26.25 -13.05 10.92
N PHE A 51 -25.96 -13.78 12.00
CA PHE A 51 -26.85 -14.79 12.58
C PHE A 51 -27.14 -14.51 14.05
N LYS A 52 -27.05 -13.24 14.45
CA LYS A 52 -27.22 -12.80 15.82
C LYS A 52 -28.55 -13.27 16.41
N GLY A 53 -28.48 -13.83 17.62
CA GLY A 53 -29.63 -14.39 18.33
C GLY A 53 -29.91 -15.86 18.00
N ASP A 54 -29.25 -16.44 17.00
CA ASP A 54 -29.33 -17.88 16.73
C ASP A 54 -28.38 -18.67 17.65
N PRO A 55 -28.84 -19.75 18.32
CA PRO A 55 -27.97 -20.58 19.17
C PRO A 55 -26.78 -21.22 18.42
N SER A 56 -26.88 -21.37 17.10
CA SER A 56 -25.87 -21.95 16.21
C SER A 56 -25.11 -20.90 15.39
N GLN A 57 -25.20 -19.62 15.75
CA GLN A 57 -24.63 -18.51 14.98
C GLN A 57 -23.16 -18.69 14.62
N ASP A 58 -22.33 -19.20 15.53
CA ASP A 58 -20.88 -19.36 15.32
C ASP A 58 -20.59 -20.36 14.19
N GLU A 59 -21.27 -21.51 14.19
CA GLU A 59 -21.13 -22.53 13.14
C GLU A 59 -21.73 -22.06 11.80
N LYS A 60 -22.81 -21.26 11.84
CA LYS A 60 -23.38 -20.66 10.63
C LYS A 60 -22.46 -19.61 10.01
N ASN A 61 -21.85 -18.74 10.83
CA ASN A 61 -20.86 -17.75 10.38
C ASN A 61 -19.63 -18.43 9.77
N ARG A 62 -19.10 -19.44 10.45
CA ARG A 62 -17.99 -20.26 9.95
C ARG A 62 -18.30 -20.86 8.58
N ARG A 63 -19.47 -21.48 8.42
CA ARG A 63 -19.91 -22.07 7.15
C ARG A 63 -20.08 -21.03 6.05
N TYR A 64 -20.67 -19.89 6.38
CA TYR A 64 -20.80 -18.77 5.45
C TYR A 64 -19.43 -18.31 4.92
N LEU A 65 -18.46 -18.08 5.81
CA LEU A 65 -17.11 -17.68 5.43
C LEU A 65 -16.41 -18.75 4.58
N GLN A 66 -16.58 -20.03 4.93
CA GLN A 66 -16.02 -21.14 4.16
C GLN A 66 -16.56 -21.16 2.72
N GLU A 67 -17.87 -20.94 2.55
CA GLU A 67 -18.53 -20.91 1.24
C GLU A 67 -18.24 -19.62 0.46
N LEU A 68 -18.03 -18.50 1.15
CA LEU A 68 -17.65 -17.23 0.54
C LEU A 68 -16.25 -17.32 -0.09
N LEU A 69 -15.28 -17.83 0.67
CA LEU A 69 -13.87 -17.78 0.31
C LEU A 69 -13.43 -18.95 -0.58
N PHE A 70 -13.91 -20.16 -0.32
CA PHE A 70 -13.28 -21.36 -0.86
C PHE A 70 -14.18 -22.22 -1.75
N SER A 71 -13.58 -22.85 -2.74
CA SER A 71 -14.22 -23.87 -3.58
C SER A 71 -13.67 -25.26 -3.26
N LYS A 72 -14.56 -26.26 -3.21
CA LYS A 72 -14.16 -27.66 -2.94
C LYS A 72 -13.42 -28.32 -4.10
N ASP A 73 -13.84 -28.05 -5.34
CA ASP A 73 -13.15 -28.54 -6.53
C ASP A 73 -12.11 -27.50 -6.97
N LEU A 74 -10.84 -27.77 -6.66
CA LEU A 74 -9.73 -26.87 -6.98
C LEU A 74 -9.43 -26.82 -8.49
N ARG A 75 -9.78 -27.86 -9.25
CA ARG A 75 -9.52 -27.92 -10.70
C ARG A 75 -10.64 -27.27 -11.51
N ARG A 76 -11.82 -27.09 -10.91
CA ARG A 76 -12.96 -26.36 -11.49
C ARG A 76 -13.62 -25.49 -10.42
N PRO A 77 -12.89 -24.50 -9.87
CA PRO A 77 -13.41 -23.73 -8.75
C PRO A 77 -14.55 -22.82 -9.18
N ARG A 78 -15.41 -22.45 -8.23
CA ARG A 78 -16.59 -21.62 -8.50
C ARG A 78 -16.17 -20.14 -8.60
N PRO A 79 -16.57 -19.42 -9.67
CA PRO A 79 -16.35 -17.98 -9.76
C PRO A 79 -16.81 -17.21 -8.51
N LYS A 80 -16.19 -16.04 -8.29
CA LYS A 80 -16.43 -15.19 -7.11
C LYS A 80 -16.03 -15.82 -5.77
N THR A 81 -15.05 -16.71 -5.79
CA THR A 81 -14.36 -17.21 -4.59
C THR A 81 -12.88 -16.83 -4.69
N LEU A 82 -12.19 -16.77 -3.54
CA LEU A 82 -10.75 -16.54 -3.49
C LEU A 82 -10.03 -17.67 -4.25
N THR A 83 -10.43 -18.93 -4.03
CA THR A 83 -9.93 -20.09 -4.77
C THR A 83 -10.01 -19.90 -6.29
N HIS A 84 -11.17 -19.50 -6.83
CA HIS A 84 -11.29 -19.31 -8.27
C HIS A 84 -10.52 -18.10 -8.77
N TYR A 85 -10.51 -16.99 -8.02
CA TYR A 85 -9.82 -15.78 -8.45
C TYR A 85 -8.35 -16.08 -8.74
N TYR A 86 -7.64 -16.69 -7.80
CA TYR A 86 -6.22 -16.98 -7.94
C TYR A 86 -5.89 -18.13 -8.89
N TYR A 87 -6.75 -19.15 -8.96
CA TYR A 87 -6.69 -20.15 -10.02
C TYR A 87 -6.80 -19.50 -11.40
N HIS A 88 -7.75 -18.58 -11.58
CA HIS A 88 -7.93 -17.81 -12.82
C HIS A 88 -6.72 -16.93 -13.08
N GLN A 89 -6.36 -15.99 -12.19
CA GLN A 89 -5.24 -15.04 -12.36
C GLN A 89 -3.90 -15.72 -12.71
N SER A 90 -3.69 -16.97 -12.25
CA SER A 90 -2.47 -17.73 -12.49
C SER A 90 -2.51 -18.63 -13.74
N LYS A 91 -3.61 -18.68 -14.50
CA LYS A 91 -3.86 -19.68 -15.57
C LYS A 91 -3.76 -21.13 -15.05
N GLY A 92 -4.19 -21.37 -13.82
CA GLY A 92 -4.13 -22.69 -13.18
C GLY A 92 -2.72 -23.13 -12.79
N ARG A 93 -1.80 -22.18 -12.58
CA ARG A 93 -0.44 -22.44 -12.08
C ARG A 93 -0.33 -22.34 -10.56
N TYR A 94 -1.34 -21.77 -9.92
CA TYR A 94 -1.40 -21.56 -8.49
C TYR A 94 -2.77 -21.99 -7.96
N PHE A 95 -2.77 -22.88 -6.96
CA PHE A 95 -3.98 -23.38 -6.31
C PHE A 95 -3.97 -23.00 -4.85
N VAL A 96 -5.11 -22.49 -4.38
CA VAL A 96 -5.28 -22.01 -3.02
C VAL A 96 -6.62 -22.44 -2.44
N THR A 97 -6.58 -22.94 -1.21
CA THR A 97 -7.75 -23.36 -0.44
C THR A 97 -7.58 -22.93 1.00
N GLY A 98 -8.49 -23.30 1.89
CA GLY A 98 -8.35 -23.01 3.30
C GLY A 98 -9.50 -23.53 4.12
N ASP A 99 -9.35 -23.37 5.43
CA ASP A 99 -10.36 -23.77 6.40
C ASP A 99 -10.67 -22.61 7.34
N VAL A 100 -11.97 -22.39 7.55
CA VAL A 100 -12.43 -21.49 8.60
C VAL A 100 -12.49 -22.26 9.91
N PHE A 101 -11.71 -21.81 10.89
CA PHE A 101 -11.65 -22.35 12.24
C PHE A 101 -12.98 -22.10 12.98
N PRO A 102 -13.34 -22.90 14.01
CA PRO A 102 -14.43 -22.54 14.92
C PRO A 102 -14.25 -21.13 15.51
N VAL A 103 -15.34 -20.41 15.74
CA VAL A 103 -15.27 -19.05 16.32
C VAL A 103 -14.60 -19.09 17.69
N VAL A 104 -13.58 -18.25 17.86
CA VAL A 104 -12.90 -18.07 19.14
C VAL A 104 -13.39 -16.79 19.83
N ARG A 105 -13.40 -16.80 21.16
CA ARG A 105 -13.72 -15.62 21.97
C ARG A 105 -12.45 -15.17 22.69
N VAL A 106 -12.11 -13.90 22.56
CA VAL A 106 -11.06 -13.25 23.35
C VAL A 106 -11.63 -12.56 24.59
N ASP A 107 -10.78 -12.35 25.59
CA ASP A 107 -11.17 -11.89 26.93
C ASP A 107 -11.17 -10.36 27.10
N LYS A 108 -10.85 -9.61 26.05
CA LYS A 108 -10.91 -8.14 26.03
C LYS A 108 -12.01 -7.62 25.10
N PRO A 109 -12.51 -6.39 25.32
CA PRO A 109 -13.45 -5.74 24.41
C PRO A 109 -12.76 -5.28 23.12
N LEU A 110 -13.53 -5.07 22.05
CA LEU A 110 -13.01 -4.60 20.75
C LEU A 110 -12.15 -3.33 20.90
N ALA A 111 -12.62 -2.37 21.69
CA ALA A 111 -11.97 -1.07 21.88
C ALA A 111 -10.60 -1.15 22.58
N TYR A 112 -10.27 -2.26 23.26
CA TYR A 112 -8.93 -2.46 23.80
C TYR A 112 -7.92 -2.60 22.66
N TYR A 113 -8.27 -3.37 21.63
CA TYR A 113 -7.39 -3.64 20.49
C TYR A 113 -7.33 -2.49 19.48
N GLY A 114 -8.48 -1.84 19.25
CA GLY A 114 -8.68 -0.85 18.19
C GLY A 114 -8.48 0.61 18.60
N ILE A 115 -7.96 0.93 19.79
CA ILE A 115 -7.77 2.33 20.19
C ILE A 115 -6.53 2.94 19.50
N PRO A 116 -6.65 4.13 18.87
CA PRO A 116 -5.52 4.82 18.24
C PRO A 116 -4.57 5.39 19.30
N ARG A 117 -3.28 5.43 18.96
CA ARG A 117 -2.22 6.03 19.80
C ARG A 117 -1.21 6.79 18.96
N GLN A 118 -0.55 7.76 19.57
CA GLN A 118 0.50 8.57 18.94
C GLN A 118 1.86 7.84 19.01
N GLY A 119 2.61 7.81 17.90
CA GLY A 119 3.96 7.25 17.79
C GLY A 119 5.08 8.22 18.19
N SER A 120 6.34 7.78 18.06
CA SER A 120 7.55 8.57 18.37
C SER A 120 7.97 9.57 17.28
N ASP A 121 7.17 9.71 16.22
CA ASP A 121 7.26 10.78 15.20
C ASP A 121 6.14 11.83 15.37
N GLY A 122 5.36 11.70 16.46
CA GLY A 122 4.17 12.47 16.73
C GLY A 122 2.94 12.07 15.89
N GLU A 123 3.03 11.12 14.95
CA GLU A 123 1.87 10.72 14.13
C GLU A 123 0.90 9.82 14.90
N TRP A 124 -0.40 9.95 14.63
CA TRP A 124 -1.40 9.05 15.19
C TRP A 124 -1.53 7.78 14.35
N ARG A 125 -1.52 6.63 15.02
CA ARG A 125 -1.77 5.31 14.43
C ARG A 125 -3.20 4.87 14.72
N ASN A 126 -3.82 4.20 13.76
CA ASN A 126 -5.26 3.86 13.77
C ASN A 126 -5.65 2.87 14.87
N ASP A 127 -4.85 1.83 15.07
CA ASP A 127 -4.93 0.86 16.15
C ASP A 127 -3.52 0.56 16.69
N SER A 128 -3.44 0.22 17.98
CA SER A 128 -2.14 0.12 18.68
C SER A 128 -1.89 -1.21 19.37
N GLU A 129 -2.92 -2.05 19.49
CA GLU A 129 -2.88 -3.33 20.20
C GLU A 129 -3.37 -4.47 19.27
N ALA A 130 -3.31 -4.25 17.95
CA ALA A 130 -3.77 -5.19 16.94
C ALA A 130 -3.00 -6.53 16.98
N GLU A 131 -1.69 -6.48 17.24
CA GLU A 131 -0.85 -7.68 17.43
C GLU A 131 -1.27 -8.49 18.66
N ALA A 132 -1.68 -7.82 19.74
CA ALA A 132 -2.19 -8.49 20.95
C ALA A 132 -3.48 -9.28 20.65
N LEU A 133 -4.33 -8.80 19.74
CA LEU A 133 -5.50 -9.57 19.29
C LEU A 133 -5.09 -10.85 18.59
N VAL A 134 -4.06 -10.81 17.75
CA VAL A 134 -3.54 -11.99 17.04
C VAL A 134 -3.02 -13.02 18.04
N VAL A 135 -2.24 -12.59 19.03
CA VAL A 135 -1.76 -13.46 20.13
C VAL A 135 -2.93 -14.10 20.86
N ASP A 136 -3.86 -13.29 21.38
CA ASP A 136 -5.01 -13.77 22.15
C ASP A 136 -5.88 -14.75 21.34
N ALA A 137 -6.06 -14.48 20.04
CA ALA A 137 -6.84 -15.33 19.16
C ALA A 137 -6.15 -16.68 18.89
N LEU A 138 -4.84 -16.68 18.64
CA LEU A 138 -4.07 -17.91 18.40
C LEU A 138 -4.00 -18.77 19.68
N GLU A 139 -3.77 -18.17 20.84
CA GLU A 139 -3.79 -18.88 22.12
C GLU A 139 -5.16 -19.51 22.39
N ALA A 140 -6.24 -18.75 22.19
CA ALA A 140 -7.60 -19.26 22.35
C ALA A 140 -7.91 -20.39 21.36
N ALA A 141 -7.50 -20.24 20.10
CA ALA A 141 -7.70 -21.25 19.07
C ALA A 141 -6.96 -22.55 19.41
N TYR A 142 -5.66 -22.47 19.72
CA TYR A 142 -4.84 -23.62 20.06
C TYR A 142 -5.36 -24.33 21.31
N LYS A 143 -5.71 -23.58 22.37
CA LYS A 143 -6.31 -24.13 23.59
C LYS A 143 -7.63 -24.85 23.32
N SER A 144 -8.46 -24.33 22.42
CA SER A 144 -9.75 -24.92 22.08
C SER A 144 -9.62 -26.22 21.28
N LYS A 145 -8.63 -26.31 20.40
CA LYS A 145 -8.45 -27.46 19.50
C LYS A 145 -6.97 -27.71 19.19
N PRO A 146 -6.19 -28.23 20.15
CA PRO A 146 -4.77 -28.49 19.96
C PRO A 146 -4.50 -29.56 18.90
N SER A 147 -5.47 -30.44 18.62
CA SER A 147 -5.41 -31.50 17.62
C SER A 147 -5.78 -31.05 16.20
N PHE A 148 -5.97 -29.76 15.95
CA PHE A 148 -6.14 -29.24 14.60
C PHE A 148 -4.85 -29.48 13.79
N PRO A 149 -4.92 -29.78 12.47
CA PRO A 149 -3.73 -30.07 11.68
C PRO A 149 -2.96 -28.78 11.34
N TRP A 150 -2.38 -28.13 12.35
CA TRP A 150 -1.69 -26.84 12.21
C TRP A 150 -0.53 -26.88 11.20
N ALA A 151 0.17 -28.01 11.12
CA ALA A 151 1.29 -28.19 10.19
C ALA A 151 0.87 -28.26 8.71
N ASP A 152 -0.42 -28.47 8.39
CA ASP A 152 -0.89 -28.45 7.00
C ASP A 152 -0.84 -27.05 6.38
N TYR A 153 -0.62 -26.00 7.19
CA TYR A 153 -0.62 -24.59 6.78
C TYR A 153 0.78 -23.99 6.69
N ASP A 154 1.82 -24.83 6.71
CA ASP A 154 3.24 -24.48 6.59
C ASP A 154 3.81 -25.37 5.48
N VAL A 155 3.76 -24.87 4.24
CA VAL A 155 4.20 -25.58 3.05
C VAL A 155 4.96 -24.70 2.07
N TRP A 156 5.13 -23.41 2.38
CA TRP A 156 5.77 -22.42 1.51
C TRP A 156 6.89 -21.68 2.25
N ASP A 157 8.10 -21.74 1.69
CA ASP A 157 9.26 -20.99 2.13
C ASP A 157 9.58 -19.89 1.10
N PRO A 158 9.01 -18.69 1.25
CA PRO A 158 9.28 -17.59 0.32
C PRO A 158 10.72 -17.08 0.40
N GLN A 159 11.43 -17.30 1.52
CA GLN A 159 12.76 -16.74 1.76
C GLN A 159 13.90 -17.70 1.41
N ASP A 160 13.60 -18.97 1.09
CA ASP A 160 14.61 -20.02 0.91
C ASP A 160 15.53 -20.06 2.14
N PHE A 161 14.90 -20.18 3.32
CA PHE A 161 15.54 -19.98 4.62
C PHE A 161 16.73 -20.93 4.83
N ASP A 162 16.67 -22.15 4.31
CA ASP A 162 17.77 -23.12 4.39
C ASP A 162 18.76 -23.05 3.20
N GLY A 163 18.46 -22.22 2.20
CA GLY A 163 19.32 -21.91 1.06
C GLY A 163 19.48 -23.04 0.05
N ASP A 164 18.53 -23.97 -0.02
CA ASP A 164 18.58 -25.11 -0.92
C ASP A 164 17.93 -24.86 -2.30
N GLY A 165 17.26 -23.71 -2.45
CA GLY A 165 16.62 -23.23 -3.66
C GLY A 165 15.21 -23.79 -3.90
N ARG A 166 14.63 -24.52 -2.94
CA ARG A 166 13.25 -25.01 -2.99
C ARG A 166 12.37 -24.13 -2.10
N HIS A 167 11.34 -23.56 -2.71
CA HIS A 167 10.38 -22.71 -2.00
C HIS A 167 9.10 -23.47 -1.63
N ASP A 168 8.86 -24.66 -2.20
CA ASP A 168 7.69 -25.48 -1.89
C ASP A 168 8.00 -26.42 -0.72
N GLU A 169 8.43 -25.87 0.41
CA GLU A 169 8.64 -26.57 1.68
C GLU A 169 8.33 -25.73 2.90
N ALA A 170 8.38 -26.36 4.07
CA ALA A 170 7.98 -25.75 5.33
C ALA A 170 9.15 -24.92 5.90
N ASP A 171 8.88 -23.69 6.32
CA ASP A 171 9.86 -22.79 6.94
C ASP A 171 9.62 -22.63 8.46
N GLY A 172 8.58 -23.30 8.99
CA GLY A 172 8.16 -23.26 10.37
C GLY A 172 7.14 -22.16 10.68
N TYR A 173 6.65 -21.42 9.68
CA TYR A 173 5.62 -20.40 9.82
C TYR A 173 4.33 -20.82 9.11
N ILE A 174 3.18 -20.43 9.68
CA ILE A 174 1.90 -20.56 8.97
C ILE A 174 1.92 -19.62 7.75
N ASP A 175 1.86 -20.20 6.55
CA ASP A 175 2.02 -19.51 5.27
C ASP A 175 1.03 -18.33 5.11
N HIS A 176 -0.25 -18.58 5.45
CA HIS A 176 -1.34 -17.64 5.20
C HIS A 176 -2.33 -17.64 6.35
N PHE A 177 -2.27 -16.62 7.21
CA PHE A 177 -3.16 -16.48 8.36
C PHE A 177 -4.07 -15.25 8.24
N ILE A 178 -5.39 -15.47 8.37
CA ILE A 178 -6.41 -14.42 8.36
C ILE A 178 -7.25 -14.48 9.63
N LEU A 179 -7.39 -13.35 10.30
CA LEU A 179 -8.28 -13.13 11.42
C LEU A 179 -9.54 -12.41 10.92
N VAL A 180 -10.73 -12.99 11.14
CA VAL A 180 -12.00 -12.33 10.82
C VAL A 180 -12.69 -11.92 12.10
N TYR A 181 -12.69 -10.63 12.43
CA TYR A 181 -13.25 -10.15 13.68
C TYR A 181 -14.73 -9.73 13.57
N ALA A 182 -15.48 -9.96 14.64
CA ALA A 182 -16.86 -9.52 14.77
C ALA A 182 -16.97 -7.99 14.83
N GLY A 183 -18.00 -7.44 14.19
CA GLY A 183 -18.23 -5.99 14.13
C GLY A 183 -17.65 -5.32 12.89
N LYS A 184 -17.71 -3.99 12.90
CA LYS A 184 -17.37 -3.12 11.76
C LYS A 184 -15.93 -2.64 11.90
N GLY A 185 -15.22 -2.51 10.77
CA GLY A 185 -13.88 -1.91 10.75
C GLY A 185 -13.92 -0.38 10.82
N GLN A 186 -12.84 0.24 11.28
CA GLN A 186 -12.67 1.70 11.31
C GLN A 186 -12.68 2.32 9.91
N SER A 187 -12.08 1.64 8.92
CA SER A 187 -12.06 2.08 7.50
C SER A 187 -13.45 2.31 6.90
N SER A 188 -14.48 1.65 7.45
CA SER A 188 -15.88 1.84 7.04
C SER A 188 -16.46 3.20 7.47
N CYS A 189 -15.83 3.95 8.36
CA CYS A 189 -16.33 5.22 8.88
C CYS A 189 -15.26 6.32 9.00
N ASP A 190 -13.98 5.98 8.83
CA ASP A 190 -12.86 6.93 8.86
C ASP A 190 -13.11 8.14 7.94
N GLY A 191 -13.25 7.91 6.63
CA GLY A 191 -13.49 9.00 5.67
C GLY A 191 -14.86 9.69 5.81
N LEU A 192 -15.84 9.06 6.49
CA LEU A 192 -17.12 9.70 6.84
C LEU A 192 -16.94 10.75 7.92
N TYR A 193 -16.10 10.47 8.92
CA TYR A 193 -15.84 11.33 10.07
C TYR A 193 -14.54 12.13 9.96
N LYS A 194 -13.78 11.94 8.86
CA LYS A 194 -12.50 12.60 8.59
C LYS A 194 -11.50 12.38 9.74
N LEU A 195 -11.44 11.15 10.27
CA LEU A 195 -10.56 10.86 11.41
C LEU A 195 -9.09 11.05 11.04
N ASN A 196 -8.67 10.68 9.84
CA ASN A 196 -7.34 10.98 9.30
C ASN A 196 -6.99 12.49 9.18
N GLU A 197 -7.99 13.39 9.19
CA GLU A 197 -7.78 14.84 9.21
C GLU A 197 -7.87 15.43 10.63
N LYS A 198 -8.22 14.60 11.63
CA LYS A 198 -8.34 14.97 13.06
C LYS A 198 -7.23 14.35 13.91
N LEU A 199 -6.87 13.11 13.63
CA LEU A 199 -5.78 12.33 14.24
C LEU A 199 -4.52 12.55 13.38
N THR A 200 -3.94 13.75 13.48
CA THR A 200 -2.74 14.15 12.73
C THR A 200 -1.59 14.41 13.68
N ALA A 201 -0.35 14.52 13.18
CA ALA A 201 0.78 14.95 14.01
C ALA A 201 0.58 16.28 14.78
N ASN A 202 -0.32 17.15 14.34
CA ASN A 202 -0.62 18.40 15.04
C ASN A 202 -1.73 18.26 16.09
N ALA A 203 -2.33 17.09 16.24
CA ALA A 203 -3.44 16.86 17.16
C ALA A 203 -2.95 16.70 18.61
N PRO A 204 -3.67 17.28 19.60
CA PRO A 204 -3.27 17.16 20.99
C PRO A 204 -3.49 15.74 21.54
N ALA A 205 -2.73 15.34 22.56
CA ALA A 205 -2.82 14.01 23.17
C ALA A 205 -4.22 13.64 23.70
N ASP A 206 -5.05 14.64 24.06
CA ASP A 206 -6.43 14.49 24.54
C ASP A 206 -7.49 14.50 23.41
N ILE A 207 -7.07 14.45 22.13
CA ILE A 207 -7.99 14.57 20.97
C ILE A 207 -9.14 13.56 21.01
N LEU A 208 -8.90 12.33 21.47
CA LEU A 208 -9.94 11.29 21.54
C LEU A 208 -11.08 11.66 22.49
N GLU A 209 -10.80 12.43 23.54
CA GLU A 209 -11.81 12.91 24.49
C GLU A 209 -12.67 14.04 23.90
N LYS A 210 -12.10 14.78 22.93
CA LYS A 210 -12.75 15.88 22.21
C LYS A 210 -13.59 15.41 21.01
N LEU A 211 -13.40 14.18 20.54
CA LEU A 211 -14.21 13.58 19.49
C LEU A 211 -15.66 13.39 19.94
N ARG A 212 -16.59 13.58 18.99
CA ARG A 212 -18.01 13.33 19.24
C ARG A 212 -18.24 11.83 19.47
N PRO A 213 -19.28 11.41 20.21
CA PRO A 213 -19.46 10.01 20.61
C PRO A 213 -19.39 9.00 19.45
N GLU A 214 -19.99 9.30 18.29
CA GLU A 214 -19.97 8.45 17.11
C GLU A 214 -18.61 8.40 16.41
N GLU A 215 -17.83 9.49 16.47
CA GLU A 215 -16.47 9.58 15.92
C GLU A 215 -15.51 8.78 16.77
N ARG A 216 -15.59 8.93 18.09
CA ARG A 216 -14.82 8.13 19.05
C ARG A 216 -15.18 6.65 18.93
N ALA A 217 -16.46 6.31 18.78
CA ALA A 217 -16.89 4.93 18.56
C ALA A 217 -16.42 4.36 17.20
N CYS A 218 -16.20 5.21 16.20
CA CYS A 218 -15.53 4.81 14.96
C CYS A 218 -14.03 4.61 15.20
N ALA A 219 -13.38 5.58 15.86
CA ALA A 219 -11.96 5.58 16.13
C ALA A 219 -11.51 4.38 16.98
N GLN A 220 -12.37 3.85 17.84
CA GLN A 220 -12.09 2.67 18.68
C GLN A 220 -12.33 1.32 17.99
N ARG A 221 -12.71 1.31 16.70
CA ARG A 221 -12.80 0.08 15.91
C ARG A 221 -11.40 -0.30 15.42
N LEU A 222 -11.18 -1.59 15.18
CA LEU A 222 -9.98 -2.05 14.50
C LEU A 222 -9.94 -1.55 13.05
N TRP A 223 -8.77 -1.15 12.59
CA TRP A 223 -8.56 -0.87 11.18
C TRP A 223 -8.22 -2.19 10.48
N PRO A 224 -8.93 -2.60 9.41
CA PRO A 224 -8.52 -3.79 8.66
C PRO A 224 -7.18 -3.54 7.97
N HIS A 225 -6.22 -4.45 8.17
CA HIS A 225 -4.88 -4.37 7.61
C HIS A 225 -4.22 -5.75 7.54
N ARG A 226 -3.13 -5.83 6.77
CA ARG A 226 -2.10 -6.88 6.88
C ARG A 226 -0.92 -6.32 7.66
N TYR A 227 -0.31 -7.13 8.51
CA TYR A 227 0.96 -6.78 9.15
C TYR A 227 1.81 -8.02 9.44
N SER A 228 3.09 -7.81 9.75
CA SER A 228 4.03 -8.84 10.21
C SER A 228 4.29 -8.61 11.69
N LEU A 229 4.06 -9.61 12.53
CA LEU A 229 4.22 -9.47 13.97
C LEU A 229 5.65 -9.06 14.33
N GLY A 230 5.76 -7.91 15.00
CA GLY A 230 7.02 -7.37 15.52
C GLY A 230 7.35 -7.96 16.89
N LEU A 231 7.10 -9.25 17.13
CA LEU A 231 7.34 -9.89 18.43
C LEU A 231 8.47 -10.91 18.31
N ASN A 232 9.26 -11.12 19.36
CA ASN A 232 10.29 -12.18 19.43
C ASN A 232 11.29 -12.18 18.24
N ASN A 233 11.62 -11.04 17.63
CA ASN A 233 12.55 -11.03 16.49
C ASN A 233 13.93 -11.54 16.92
N GLY A 234 14.62 -12.24 16.00
CA GLY A 234 15.83 -13.02 16.31
C GLY A 234 15.55 -14.36 16.99
N ARG A 235 14.28 -14.72 17.24
CA ARG A 235 13.83 -16.06 17.62
C ARG A 235 12.88 -16.61 16.57
N GLY A 236 12.58 -17.89 16.64
CA GLY A 236 11.57 -18.50 15.76
C GLY A 236 11.55 -20.02 15.84
N PRO A 237 10.89 -20.69 14.87
CA PRO A 237 10.82 -22.14 14.81
C PRO A 237 12.20 -22.73 14.53
N ALA A 238 12.45 -23.90 15.13
CA ALA A 238 13.64 -24.69 14.86
C ALA A 238 13.26 -25.84 13.91
N ILE A 239 13.70 -25.75 12.66
CA ILE A 239 13.43 -26.70 11.58
C ILE A 239 14.76 -27.31 11.14
N GLU A 240 14.85 -28.64 11.17
CA GLU A 240 16.03 -29.42 10.73
C GLU A 240 17.38 -29.00 11.35
N GLY A 241 17.36 -28.38 12.55
CA GLY A 241 18.57 -27.92 13.25
C GLY A 241 18.97 -26.48 12.91
N LEU A 242 18.28 -25.83 11.99
CA LEU A 242 18.33 -24.40 11.74
C LEU A 242 17.24 -23.68 12.54
N THR A 243 17.44 -22.40 12.86
CA THR A 243 16.43 -21.56 13.53
C THR A 243 16.03 -20.43 12.62
N ASN A 244 14.76 -20.40 12.22
CA ASN A 244 14.24 -19.34 11.36
C ASN A 244 13.90 -18.11 12.21
N GLY A 245 14.91 -17.27 12.46
CA GLY A 245 14.90 -16.18 13.44
C GLY A 245 14.10 -14.93 13.06
N LEU A 246 13.12 -15.05 12.17
CA LEU A 246 12.33 -13.90 11.72
C LEU A 246 11.57 -13.23 12.87
N GLY A 247 11.08 -14.00 13.84
CA GLY A 247 10.18 -13.52 14.89
C GLY A 247 8.73 -13.88 14.61
N GLY A 248 7.84 -13.44 15.47
CA GLY A 248 6.43 -13.78 15.49
C GLY A 248 6.03 -14.43 16.80
N VAL A 249 4.98 -15.25 16.74
CA VAL A 249 4.39 -15.87 17.93
C VAL A 249 4.31 -17.39 17.77
N PRO A 250 4.75 -18.18 18.77
CA PRO A 250 4.68 -19.63 18.69
C PRO A 250 3.23 -20.11 18.85
N VAL A 251 2.75 -20.91 17.89
CA VAL A 251 1.51 -21.70 18.06
C VAL A 251 1.84 -23.01 18.77
N ARG A 252 2.97 -23.61 18.40
CA ARG A 252 3.61 -24.75 19.07
C ARG A 252 5.13 -24.62 18.90
N ARG A 253 5.92 -25.55 19.47
CA ARG A 253 7.39 -25.46 19.51
C ARG A 253 8.05 -25.22 18.14
N ASP A 254 7.53 -25.85 17.10
CA ASP A 254 8.06 -25.94 15.74
C ASP A 254 7.17 -25.25 14.71
N LEU A 255 6.19 -24.45 15.13
CA LEU A 255 5.30 -23.72 14.22
C LEU A 255 4.87 -22.39 14.81
N TRP A 256 5.11 -21.33 14.05
CA TRP A 256 4.93 -19.95 14.45
C TRP A 256 3.98 -19.23 13.49
N VAL A 257 3.52 -18.04 13.88
CA VAL A 257 2.85 -17.09 12.99
C VAL A 257 3.68 -15.83 12.98
N ARG A 258 3.99 -15.33 11.79
CA ARG A 258 4.64 -14.04 11.57
C ARG A 258 3.66 -13.08 10.92
N ASP A 259 3.25 -13.38 9.71
CA ASP A 259 2.33 -12.56 8.95
C ASP A 259 0.87 -12.84 9.31
N TYR A 260 0.07 -11.79 9.39
CA TYR A 260 -1.36 -11.91 9.52
C TYR A 260 -2.09 -10.89 8.66
N ASN A 261 -3.32 -11.24 8.32
CA ASN A 261 -4.32 -10.32 7.82
C ASN A 261 -5.49 -10.23 8.79
N MET A 262 -6.09 -9.05 8.99
CA MET A 262 -7.29 -8.94 9.81
C MET A 262 -8.43 -8.17 9.13
N GLN A 263 -9.62 -8.74 9.14
CA GLN A 263 -10.78 -8.23 8.41
C GLN A 263 -12.05 -8.24 9.27
N PRO A 264 -12.92 -7.21 9.21
CA PRO A 264 -14.22 -7.25 9.85
C PRO A 264 -15.16 -8.24 9.16
N GLU A 265 -16.21 -8.69 9.85
CA GLU A 265 -17.26 -9.54 9.25
C GLU A 265 -18.03 -8.88 8.08
N TYR A 266 -17.88 -7.56 7.93
CA TYR A 266 -18.45 -6.74 6.85
C TYR A 266 -17.60 -6.73 5.57
N THR A 267 -16.44 -7.37 5.56
CA THR A 267 -15.50 -7.42 4.42
C THR A 267 -16.09 -8.21 3.24
N THR A 268 -16.05 -7.61 2.03
CA THR A 268 -16.49 -8.26 0.79
C THR A 268 -15.42 -9.20 0.25
N ILE A 269 -15.80 -10.09 -0.69
CA ILE A 269 -14.84 -11.01 -1.32
C ILE A 269 -13.70 -10.27 -2.03
N SER A 270 -13.97 -9.08 -2.59
CA SER A 270 -12.97 -8.28 -3.28
C SER A 270 -11.87 -7.80 -2.34
N THR A 271 -12.23 -7.36 -1.14
CA THR A 271 -11.25 -6.99 -0.11
C THR A 271 -10.46 -8.21 0.37
N PHE A 272 -11.09 -9.37 0.63
CA PHE A 272 -10.33 -10.58 0.96
C PHE A 272 -9.31 -10.97 -0.11
N ILE A 273 -9.64 -10.75 -1.38
CA ILE A 273 -8.74 -10.99 -2.50
C ILE A 273 -7.59 -9.99 -2.51
N HIS A 274 -7.86 -8.69 -2.38
CA HIS A 274 -6.81 -7.67 -2.28
C HIS A 274 -5.81 -8.00 -1.17
N GLU A 275 -6.33 -8.30 0.00
CA GLU A 275 -5.58 -8.57 1.22
C GLU A 275 -4.74 -9.84 1.14
N PHE A 276 -5.26 -10.88 0.47
CA PHE A 276 -4.51 -12.11 0.24
C PHE A 276 -3.37 -11.91 -0.77
N ALA A 277 -3.48 -10.99 -1.73
CA ALA A 277 -2.40 -10.72 -2.68
C ALA A 277 -1.15 -10.15 -1.99
N HIS A 278 -1.31 -9.41 -0.90
CA HIS A 278 -0.17 -9.03 -0.05
C HIS A 278 0.47 -10.22 0.66
N SER A 279 -0.27 -11.29 0.94
CA SER A 279 0.31 -12.55 1.46
C SER A 279 1.16 -13.26 0.42
N LEU A 280 1.00 -12.91 -0.86
CA LEU A 280 1.85 -13.38 -1.97
C LEU A 280 3.01 -12.41 -2.28
N GLY A 281 3.15 -11.33 -1.50
CA GLY A 281 4.22 -10.32 -1.67
C GLY A 281 3.86 -9.13 -2.57
N LEU A 282 2.64 -9.00 -3.09
CA LEU A 282 2.25 -7.83 -3.88
C LEU A 282 2.09 -6.58 -2.99
N PRO A 283 2.55 -5.40 -3.40
CA PRO A 283 2.37 -4.15 -2.66
C PRO A 283 1.01 -3.49 -2.97
N ASP A 284 0.67 -2.49 -2.15
CA ASP A 284 -0.36 -1.52 -2.52
C ASP A 284 0.09 -0.65 -3.70
N ILE A 285 -0.80 -0.48 -4.67
CA ILE A 285 -0.56 0.36 -5.85
C ILE A 285 -1.24 1.73 -5.69
N TYR A 286 -2.22 1.89 -4.80
CA TYR A 286 -2.86 3.18 -4.58
C TYR A 286 -1.98 4.14 -3.75
N ALA A 287 -2.27 5.44 -3.86
CA ALA A 287 -1.70 6.46 -2.99
C ALA A 287 -2.40 6.42 -1.63
N ARG A 288 -1.64 6.29 -0.53
CA ARG A 288 -2.18 6.06 0.82
C ARG A 288 -2.94 7.27 1.39
N GLN A 289 -2.48 8.48 1.11
CA GLN A 289 -2.99 9.73 1.67
C GLN A 289 -3.69 10.61 0.63
N THR A 290 -3.29 10.53 -0.64
CA THR A 290 -3.93 11.28 -1.73
C THR A 290 -4.50 10.36 -2.82
N ASN A 291 -4.24 10.63 -4.10
CA ASN A 291 -4.73 9.87 -5.24
C ASN A 291 -3.67 9.84 -6.34
N ASN A 292 -3.52 8.69 -7.01
CA ASN A 292 -2.68 8.53 -8.19
C ASN A 292 -3.51 7.96 -9.37
N SER A 293 -2.91 7.74 -10.54
CA SER A 293 -3.65 7.40 -11.77
C SER A 293 -4.16 5.95 -11.87
N THR A 294 -3.84 5.08 -10.91
CA THR A 294 -3.99 3.63 -11.04
C THR A 294 -5.45 3.16 -10.94
N ALA A 295 -6.21 3.78 -10.03
CA ALA A 295 -7.65 3.59 -9.81
C ALA A 295 -8.11 2.12 -9.92
N SER A 296 -9.18 1.82 -10.67
CA SER A 296 -9.80 0.49 -10.67
C SER A 296 -9.23 -0.48 -11.72
N TRP A 297 -8.07 -0.21 -12.32
CA TRP A 297 -7.46 -1.12 -13.30
C TRP A 297 -6.72 -2.32 -12.69
N ASP A 298 -6.38 -2.25 -11.40
CA ASP A 298 -5.76 -3.34 -10.63
C ASP A 298 -6.48 -3.50 -9.27
N ALA A 299 -6.68 -4.74 -8.86
CA ALA A 299 -7.24 -5.08 -7.55
C ALA A 299 -6.35 -4.62 -6.37
N MET A 300 -5.05 -4.40 -6.59
CA MET A 300 -4.12 -3.85 -5.60
C MET A 300 -4.17 -2.32 -5.48
N SER A 301 -5.08 -1.64 -6.20
CA SER A 301 -5.29 -0.20 -6.09
C SER A 301 -6.68 0.16 -5.54
N SER A 302 -7.73 -0.43 -6.11
CA SER A 302 -9.11 -0.25 -5.65
C SER A 302 -9.79 -1.60 -5.57
N THR A 303 -10.86 -1.71 -4.79
CA THR A 303 -11.68 -2.93 -4.74
C THR A 303 -13.05 -2.64 -5.34
N GLU A 304 -13.34 -3.27 -6.48
CA GLU A 304 -14.67 -3.19 -7.10
C GLU A 304 -15.60 -4.26 -6.52
N ASP A 305 -16.89 -3.93 -6.42
CA ASP A 305 -17.93 -4.83 -5.92
C ASP A 305 -19.17 -4.83 -6.83
N PRO A 306 -19.93 -5.93 -6.93
CA PRO A 306 -19.83 -7.17 -6.13
C PRO A 306 -18.76 -8.16 -6.60
N ASP A 307 -18.08 -7.88 -7.71
CA ASP A 307 -17.01 -8.71 -8.25
C ASP A 307 -15.71 -7.91 -8.30
N PRO A 308 -14.58 -8.47 -7.84
CA PRO A 308 -13.28 -7.83 -7.97
C PRO A 308 -12.91 -7.73 -9.45
N GLN A 309 -12.07 -6.75 -9.80
CA GLN A 309 -11.46 -6.64 -11.12
C GLN A 309 -10.23 -7.56 -11.26
N GLU A 310 -9.68 -7.68 -12.48
CA GLU A 310 -8.46 -8.45 -12.71
C GLU A 310 -7.21 -7.76 -12.11
N LEU A 311 -6.19 -8.54 -11.76
CA LEU A 311 -4.83 -8.03 -11.53
C LEU A 311 -4.24 -7.48 -12.83
N SER A 312 -3.41 -6.43 -12.74
CA SER A 312 -2.65 -5.93 -13.88
C SER A 312 -1.62 -6.95 -14.38
N SER A 313 -1.14 -6.73 -15.60
CA SER A 313 0.01 -7.42 -16.15
C SER A 313 1.27 -7.24 -15.33
N TRP A 314 1.41 -6.14 -14.57
CA TRP A 314 2.54 -5.96 -13.65
C TRP A 314 2.43 -6.93 -12.47
N SER A 315 1.28 -6.96 -11.79
CA SER A 315 1.05 -7.84 -10.64
C SER A 315 1.21 -9.32 -11.02
N ARG A 316 0.65 -9.72 -12.17
CA ARG A 316 0.82 -11.09 -12.70
C ARG A 316 2.25 -11.40 -13.14
N LEU A 317 3.00 -10.40 -13.61
CA LEU A 317 4.41 -10.56 -13.99
C LEU A 317 5.28 -10.79 -12.75
N MET A 318 5.09 -10.00 -11.69
CA MET A 318 5.85 -10.15 -10.44
C MET A 318 5.59 -11.50 -9.78
N LEU A 319 4.36 -12.00 -9.83
CA LEU A 319 4.01 -13.35 -9.30
C LEU A 319 4.48 -14.52 -10.19
N GLY A 320 5.10 -14.26 -11.34
CA GLY A 320 5.52 -15.30 -12.29
C GLY A 320 4.39 -15.95 -13.11
N TRP A 321 3.21 -15.33 -13.13
CA TRP A 321 2.02 -15.85 -13.82
C TRP A 321 1.88 -15.35 -15.26
N LEU A 322 2.59 -14.29 -15.61
CA LEU A 322 2.59 -13.69 -16.94
C LEU A 322 4.01 -13.59 -17.51
N LYS A 323 4.14 -13.89 -18.80
CA LYS A 323 5.37 -13.63 -19.58
C LYS A 323 5.06 -12.67 -20.72
N PRO A 324 5.60 -11.43 -20.72
CA PRO A 324 5.29 -10.45 -21.73
C PRO A 324 6.15 -10.66 -22.98
N CYS A 325 5.67 -10.15 -24.12
CA CYS A 325 6.51 -9.96 -25.29
C CYS A 325 7.43 -8.76 -25.09
N VAL A 326 8.74 -8.99 -25.12
CA VAL A 326 9.74 -7.95 -24.84
C VAL A 326 10.07 -7.12 -26.08
N ILE A 327 10.02 -5.80 -25.92
CA ILE A 327 10.49 -4.79 -26.87
C ILE A 327 11.74 -4.14 -26.27
N LYS A 328 12.91 -4.37 -26.90
CA LYS A 328 14.17 -3.79 -26.44
C LYS A 328 14.41 -2.41 -27.06
N PRO A 329 15.12 -1.51 -26.36
CA PRO A 329 15.60 -0.26 -26.93
C PRO A 329 16.69 -0.50 -27.98
N ARG A 330 16.79 0.40 -28.97
CA ARG A 330 17.71 0.25 -30.11
C ARG A 330 19.19 0.21 -29.67
N SER A 331 19.54 0.99 -28.66
CA SER A 331 20.88 1.04 -28.04
C SER A 331 21.30 -0.28 -27.36
N TYR A 332 20.37 -1.22 -27.17
CA TYR A 332 20.62 -2.52 -26.54
C TYR A 332 20.16 -3.69 -27.42
N GLY A 333 20.31 -3.55 -28.74
CA GLY A 333 20.03 -4.62 -29.72
C GLY A 333 18.57 -4.74 -30.15
N GLY A 334 17.70 -3.82 -29.74
CA GLY A 334 16.32 -3.72 -30.23
C GLY A 334 16.22 -3.28 -31.69
N LYS A 335 15.11 -3.61 -32.35
CA LYS A 335 14.81 -3.13 -33.71
C LYS A 335 14.27 -1.71 -33.66
N LYS A 336 14.58 -0.90 -34.68
CA LYS A 336 14.00 0.44 -34.84
C LYS A 336 12.47 0.39 -34.86
N VAL A 337 11.92 -0.59 -35.57
CA VAL A 337 10.49 -0.85 -35.64
C VAL A 337 10.24 -2.30 -35.27
N GLN A 338 9.33 -2.51 -34.33
CA GLN A 338 8.87 -3.84 -33.89
C GLN A 338 7.36 -3.81 -33.73
N SER A 339 6.69 -4.92 -33.95
CA SER A 339 5.27 -5.01 -33.70
C SER A 339 4.88 -6.31 -33.05
N VAL A 340 3.84 -6.25 -32.22
CA VAL A 340 3.22 -7.40 -31.56
C VAL A 340 1.71 -7.36 -31.74
N TYR A 341 1.06 -8.50 -31.59
CA TYR A 341 -0.39 -8.57 -31.45
C TYR A 341 -0.74 -8.83 -30.00
N LEU A 342 -1.68 -8.06 -29.45
CA LEU A 342 -2.24 -8.32 -28.12
C LEU A 342 -3.61 -9.01 -28.29
N LYS A 343 -3.87 -10.00 -27.44
CA LYS A 343 -5.23 -10.51 -27.20
C LYS A 343 -5.87 -9.80 -26.01
N THR A 344 -7.16 -10.02 -25.78
CA THR A 344 -7.82 -9.58 -24.54
C THR A 344 -7.21 -10.32 -23.36
N MET A 345 -6.58 -9.60 -22.43
CA MET A 345 -5.93 -10.16 -21.24
C MET A 345 -6.94 -10.75 -20.25
N ASN A 346 -8.21 -10.31 -20.30
CA ASN A 346 -9.31 -10.86 -19.53
C ASN A 346 -9.67 -12.30 -19.93
N ASP A 347 -9.38 -12.71 -21.17
CA ASP A 347 -9.50 -14.11 -21.59
C ASP A 347 -8.32 -14.90 -21.01
N TRP A 348 -8.37 -15.08 -19.69
CA TRP A 348 -7.29 -15.66 -18.90
C TRP A 348 -7.61 -17.11 -18.49
N SER A 349 -8.29 -17.85 -19.37
CA SER A 349 -8.60 -19.25 -19.11
C SER A 349 -7.34 -20.12 -19.01
N PRO A 350 -7.34 -21.15 -18.15
CA PRO A 350 -6.30 -22.18 -18.12
C PRO A 350 -6.21 -22.85 -19.50
N SER A 351 -5.26 -22.41 -20.30
CA SER A 351 -4.99 -22.90 -21.64
C SER A 351 -3.49 -22.82 -21.90
N ALA A 352 -3.01 -23.60 -22.86
CA ALA A 352 -1.61 -23.57 -23.29
C ALA A 352 -1.18 -22.12 -23.64
N GLU A 353 0.12 -21.86 -23.59
CA GLU A 353 0.70 -20.54 -23.87
C GLU A 353 0.07 -19.87 -25.09
N ALA A 354 0.00 -18.53 -25.07
CA ALA A 354 -0.53 -17.77 -26.20
C ALA A 354 0.14 -18.23 -27.51
N PRO A 355 -0.63 -18.44 -28.60
CA PRO A 355 -0.06 -18.87 -29.88
C PRO A 355 1.11 -18.00 -30.31
N ALA A 356 2.10 -18.59 -30.97
CA ALA A 356 3.28 -17.87 -31.42
C ALA A 356 2.90 -16.58 -32.19
N GLY A 357 3.44 -15.44 -31.75
CA GLY A 357 3.15 -14.12 -32.32
C GLY A 357 1.95 -13.38 -31.71
N LEU A 358 1.24 -13.98 -30.76
CA LEU A 358 0.22 -13.36 -29.92
C LEU A 358 0.73 -13.20 -28.49
N CYS A 359 0.52 -12.04 -27.90
CA CYS A 359 1.02 -11.69 -26.59
C CYS A 359 -0.14 -11.43 -25.63
N ASP A 360 -0.01 -11.93 -24.40
CA ASP A 360 -0.88 -11.57 -23.27
C ASP A 360 -0.69 -10.09 -22.87
N ALA A 361 0.57 -9.66 -22.82
CA ALA A 361 0.99 -8.28 -22.62
C ALA A 361 2.31 -8.03 -23.36
N ALA A 362 2.70 -6.77 -23.52
CA ALA A 362 3.99 -6.37 -24.06
C ALA A 362 4.76 -5.52 -23.05
N MET A 363 6.06 -5.76 -22.93
CA MET A 363 6.97 -4.99 -22.07
C MET A 363 7.94 -4.22 -22.95
N ALA A 364 7.84 -2.90 -22.96
CA ALA A 364 8.80 -2.03 -23.62
C ALA A 364 9.84 -1.55 -22.62
N ILE A 365 11.03 -2.15 -22.67
CA ILE A 365 12.14 -1.78 -21.80
C ILE A 365 12.72 -0.45 -22.27
N LEU A 366 12.94 0.47 -21.33
CA LEU A 366 13.52 1.77 -21.60
C LEU A 366 15.02 1.76 -21.26
N PRO A 367 15.83 2.63 -21.89
CA PRO A 367 17.22 2.85 -21.46
C PRO A 367 17.26 3.28 -19.98
N PRO A 368 18.14 2.72 -19.13
CA PRO A 368 18.14 3.02 -17.70
C PRO A 368 18.14 4.52 -17.39
N LYS A 369 17.32 4.92 -16.42
CA LYS A 369 17.34 6.27 -15.86
C LYS A 369 18.29 6.34 -14.68
N PHE A 370 18.61 7.56 -14.23
CA PHE A 370 19.44 7.78 -13.04
C PHE A 370 18.61 8.42 -11.91
N LYS A 371 18.80 7.94 -10.68
CA LYS A 371 18.33 8.54 -9.42
C LYS A 371 19.56 9.11 -8.71
N ASP A 372 19.48 10.38 -8.31
CA ASP A 372 20.47 10.97 -7.41
C ASP A 372 19.97 10.75 -5.97
N LEU A 373 20.76 10.03 -5.16
CA LEU A 373 20.51 9.82 -3.74
C LEU A 373 21.44 10.77 -2.97
N ASN A 374 20.85 11.69 -2.20
CA ASN A 374 21.58 12.67 -1.39
C ASN A 374 21.25 12.43 0.08
N LEU A 375 22.22 11.91 0.83
CA LEU A 375 22.13 11.62 2.25
C LEU A 375 22.53 12.86 3.05
N ALA A 376 23.66 12.80 3.77
CA ALA A 376 24.19 13.88 4.57
C ALA A 376 25.20 14.77 3.80
N GLU A 377 25.34 16.03 4.25
CA GLU A 377 26.50 16.84 3.95
C GLU A 377 27.67 16.47 4.87
N PHE A 378 28.87 16.31 4.31
CA PHE A 378 30.07 15.92 5.04
C PHE A 378 30.88 17.16 5.42
N GLY A 379 31.02 17.39 6.72
CA GLY A 379 31.81 18.48 7.27
C GLY A 379 33.29 18.10 7.47
N ALA A 380 34.10 19.04 7.98
CA ALA A 380 35.50 18.77 8.29
C ALA A 380 35.71 17.65 9.32
N ARG A 381 34.69 17.37 10.15
CA ARG A 381 34.70 16.29 11.14
C ARG A 381 34.39 14.93 10.51
N GLN A 382 33.46 14.86 9.57
CA GLN A 382 33.06 13.61 8.91
C GLN A 382 33.92 13.25 7.69
N GLY A 383 34.88 14.09 7.33
CA GLY A 383 35.79 13.81 6.22
C GLY A 383 35.08 13.71 4.89
N ARG A 384 35.28 12.59 4.18
CA ARG A 384 34.81 12.37 2.80
C ARG A 384 33.87 11.18 2.68
N GLN A 385 33.85 10.27 3.64
CA GLN A 385 32.98 9.09 3.57
C GLN A 385 32.68 8.51 4.95
N ALA A 386 31.56 7.83 5.05
CA ALA A 386 31.09 7.12 6.24
C ALA A 386 30.59 5.73 5.85
N VAL A 387 30.35 4.87 6.83
CA VAL A 387 29.67 3.59 6.55
C VAL A 387 28.16 3.81 6.45
N TYR A 388 27.52 3.17 5.48
CA TYR A 388 26.13 3.36 5.09
C TYR A 388 25.36 2.05 5.13
N THR A 389 24.15 2.08 5.67
CA THR A 389 23.28 0.92 5.84
C THR A 389 22.66 0.40 4.54
N GLY A 390 22.48 1.24 3.52
CA GLY A 390 21.56 0.94 2.42
C GLY A 390 20.11 1.35 2.73
N GLN A 391 19.24 1.32 1.71
CA GLN A 391 17.78 1.52 1.84
C GLN A 391 17.00 0.38 1.15
N GLY A 392 15.83 0.05 1.70
CA GLY A 392 14.93 -0.98 1.16
C GLY A 392 14.06 -1.63 2.23
N ASN A 393 13.11 -2.45 1.80
CA ASN A 393 12.20 -3.19 2.67
C ASN A 393 12.85 -4.50 3.17
N GLU A 394 12.45 -5.01 4.33
CA GLU A 394 12.84 -6.31 4.91
C GLU A 394 14.35 -6.53 4.91
N MET A 395 15.10 -5.54 5.40
CA MET A 395 16.56 -5.62 5.50
C MET A 395 16.98 -6.06 6.90
N ASN A 396 18.08 -6.81 6.95
CA ASN A 396 18.69 -7.29 8.18
C ASN A 396 20.22 -7.23 7.99
N HIS A 397 20.79 -6.03 8.13
CA HIS A 397 22.19 -5.76 7.85
C HIS A 397 22.99 -5.66 9.15
N PHE A 398 24.23 -6.15 9.14
CA PHE A 398 25.13 -6.16 10.30
C PHE A 398 26.50 -5.57 9.97
N LEU A 399 27.06 -4.83 10.91
CA LEU A 399 28.44 -4.36 10.88
C LEU A 399 29.08 -4.66 12.24
N SER A 400 29.95 -5.66 12.30
CA SER A 400 30.46 -6.23 13.56
C SER A 400 31.97 -6.11 13.70
N ARG A 401 32.46 -5.96 14.93
CA ARG A 401 33.89 -5.93 15.25
C ARG A 401 34.20 -6.49 16.63
N ALA A 402 35.24 -7.32 16.72
CA ALA A 402 35.80 -7.77 17.98
C ALA A 402 36.56 -6.65 18.71
N VAL A 403 36.26 -6.45 20.00
CA VAL A 403 36.86 -5.45 20.88
C VAL A 403 37.40 -6.13 22.13
N ASP A 404 38.68 -5.90 22.45
CA ASP A 404 39.33 -6.49 23.63
C ASP A 404 39.38 -5.49 24.79
N LEU A 405 38.45 -5.62 25.75
CA LEU A 405 38.39 -4.80 26.97
C LEU A 405 39.08 -5.47 28.16
N THR A 406 39.84 -6.56 27.96
CA THR A 406 40.44 -7.34 29.07
C THR A 406 41.51 -6.57 29.84
N ARG A 407 42.16 -5.60 29.20
CA ARG A 407 43.26 -4.80 29.77
C ARG A 407 42.91 -3.35 30.03
N VAL A 408 41.62 -2.99 29.99
CA VAL A 408 41.17 -1.62 30.24
C VAL A 408 41.00 -1.38 31.73
N ASP A 409 41.80 -0.46 32.27
CA ASP A 409 41.82 -0.07 33.69
C ASP A 409 41.01 1.20 33.99
N LYS A 410 40.61 1.97 32.97
CA LYS A 410 39.84 3.23 33.13
C LYS A 410 38.47 3.02 33.75
N GLU A 411 38.04 3.92 34.65
CA GLU A 411 36.72 3.82 35.34
C GLU A 411 35.51 3.86 34.40
N ARG A 412 35.59 4.56 33.26
CA ARG A 412 34.52 4.63 32.27
C ARG A 412 35.03 4.21 30.89
N ILE A 413 34.33 3.28 30.24
CA ILE A 413 34.60 2.82 28.87
C ILE A 413 33.44 3.30 28.01
N VAL A 414 33.68 4.29 27.16
CA VAL A 414 32.64 4.88 26.31
C VAL A 414 32.94 4.52 24.85
N LEU A 415 31.88 4.12 24.14
CA LEU A 415 31.82 4.10 22.69
C LEU A 415 31.17 5.39 22.24
N ASP A 416 31.88 6.16 21.43
CA ASP A 416 31.42 7.43 20.87
C ASP A 416 31.43 7.33 19.33
N PHE A 417 30.42 7.87 18.64
CA PHE A 417 30.41 7.96 17.18
C PHE A 417 29.47 9.07 16.71
N ASP A 418 29.61 9.46 15.45
CA ASP A 418 28.68 10.35 14.76
C ASP A 418 27.69 9.52 13.94
N ALA A 419 26.43 9.93 13.92
CA ALA A 419 25.39 9.27 13.12
C ALA A 419 24.52 10.29 12.39
N TRP A 420 24.09 9.93 11.19
CA TRP A 420 23.04 10.63 10.45
C TRP A 420 22.03 9.59 10.01
N PHE A 421 20.73 9.85 10.15
CA PHE A 421 19.72 8.88 9.74
C PHE A 421 18.38 9.52 9.35
N SER A 422 17.74 8.94 8.34
CA SER A 422 16.31 9.07 8.03
C SER A 422 15.78 7.65 7.91
N ILE A 423 15.04 7.21 8.91
CA ILE A 423 14.59 5.83 9.11
C ILE A 423 13.10 5.90 9.45
N GLU A 424 12.29 4.94 8.99
CA GLU A 424 10.87 4.94 9.33
C GLU A 424 10.66 4.82 10.86
N ALA A 425 10.02 5.83 11.45
CA ALA A 425 9.88 5.95 12.89
C ALA A 425 9.05 4.82 13.50
N ASP A 426 9.61 4.18 14.52
CA ASP A 426 9.06 3.06 15.29
C ASP A 426 8.90 1.72 14.54
N TRP A 427 9.32 1.63 13.29
CA TRP A 427 9.21 0.43 12.46
C TRP A 427 10.59 -0.08 12.02
N ASP A 428 11.39 0.83 11.46
CA ASP A 428 12.76 0.58 11.07
C ASP A 428 13.71 1.07 12.17
N TYR A 429 14.83 0.37 12.36
CA TYR A 429 15.76 0.69 13.45
C TYR A 429 17.21 0.40 13.08
N LEU A 430 18.10 1.26 13.56
CA LEU A 430 19.53 0.97 13.71
C LEU A 430 19.86 0.76 15.19
N TYR A 431 20.31 -0.44 15.56
CA TYR A 431 20.72 -0.78 16.91
C TYR A 431 22.23 -0.74 17.09
N VAL A 432 22.65 -0.47 18.33
CA VAL A 432 24.01 -0.72 18.82
C VAL A 432 23.94 -1.87 19.81
N GLU A 433 24.72 -2.92 19.57
CA GLU A 433 24.64 -4.16 20.31
C GLU A 433 26.02 -4.66 20.73
N ALA A 434 26.08 -5.38 21.85
CA ALA A 434 27.30 -6.02 22.31
C ALA A 434 27.05 -7.47 22.73
N SER A 435 28.00 -8.35 22.42
CA SER A 435 27.98 -9.77 22.81
C SER A 435 29.29 -10.20 23.47
N THR A 436 29.23 -11.10 24.45
CA THR A 436 30.42 -11.74 25.05
C THR A 436 30.71 -13.14 24.50
N ASP A 437 29.79 -13.70 23.71
CA ASP A 437 29.87 -15.06 23.17
C ASP A 437 29.70 -15.14 21.64
N GLY A 438 29.41 -14.00 20.98
CA GLY A 438 29.18 -13.92 19.54
C GLY A 438 27.83 -14.47 19.10
N VAL A 439 26.95 -14.84 20.04
CA VAL A 439 25.65 -15.47 19.75
C VAL A 439 24.52 -14.66 20.36
N HIS A 440 24.66 -14.25 21.62
CA HIS A 440 23.66 -13.46 22.33
C HIS A 440 24.09 -12.00 22.38
N TYR A 441 23.31 -11.14 21.73
CA TYR A 441 23.57 -9.72 21.65
C TYR A 441 22.61 -8.94 22.56
N ALA A 442 23.16 -8.05 23.36
CA ALA A 442 22.41 -7.10 24.17
C ALA A 442 22.40 -5.74 23.47
N ARG A 443 21.20 -5.20 23.22
CA ARG A 443 21.01 -3.83 22.74
C ARG A 443 21.41 -2.84 23.83
N LEU A 444 22.08 -1.77 23.43
CA LEU A 444 22.60 -0.75 24.31
C LEU A 444 21.75 0.52 24.25
N MET A 445 21.66 1.23 25.37
CA MET A 445 21.02 2.53 25.48
C MET A 445 22.07 3.65 25.46
N PRO A 446 21.76 4.80 24.83
CA PRO A 446 22.69 5.92 24.82
C PRO A 446 22.71 6.57 26.20
N THR A 447 23.85 7.17 26.54
CA THR A 447 24.09 7.75 27.87
C THR A 447 23.33 9.05 28.14
N ASP A 448 22.63 9.59 27.15
CA ASP A 448 21.75 10.75 27.26
C ASP A 448 20.27 10.36 27.49
N LYS A 449 19.94 9.05 27.53
CA LYS A 449 18.58 8.54 27.74
C LYS A 449 18.48 7.86 29.10
N ASP A 450 17.71 8.45 30.00
CA ASP A 450 17.59 7.96 31.39
C ASP A 450 16.74 6.67 31.49
N SER A 451 15.76 6.50 30.61
CA SER A 451 14.90 5.31 30.53
C SER A 451 14.28 5.16 29.14
N GLU A 452 13.67 4.00 28.84
CA GLU A 452 12.96 3.77 27.57
C GLU A 452 11.86 4.84 27.32
N GLU A 453 11.19 5.30 28.38
CA GLU A 453 10.10 6.28 28.29
C GLU A 453 10.57 7.73 28.06
N ASP A 454 11.85 8.03 28.25
CA ASP A 454 12.40 9.38 28.10
C ASP A 454 12.59 9.73 26.62
N PRO A 455 11.79 10.65 26.05
CA PRO A 455 11.89 10.94 24.64
C PRO A 455 13.06 11.88 24.31
N GLN A 456 13.70 12.52 25.30
CA GLN A 456 14.70 13.59 25.11
C GLN A 456 16.12 13.04 24.83
N SER A 457 16.31 12.37 23.69
CA SER A 457 17.58 11.69 23.37
C SER A 457 17.81 11.62 21.85
N VAL A 458 19.06 11.34 21.46
CA VAL A 458 19.39 10.91 20.09
C VAL A 458 18.65 9.62 19.65
N MET A 459 18.05 8.89 20.60
CA MET A 459 17.14 7.77 20.38
C MET A 459 15.76 8.07 21.02
N PRO A 460 14.91 8.89 20.38
CA PRO A 460 13.68 9.40 21.00
C PRO A 460 12.58 8.33 21.18
N SER A 461 12.65 7.21 20.44
CA SER A 461 11.65 6.14 20.53
C SER A 461 11.56 5.51 21.93
N LYS A 462 10.37 5.01 22.23
CA LYS A 462 10.02 4.39 23.52
C LYS A 462 10.02 2.85 23.48
N ARG A 463 10.32 2.28 22.31
CA ARG A 463 10.31 0.84 22.09
C ARG A 463 11.31 0.46 21.01
N GLY A 464 11.77 -0.78 21.03
CA GLY A 464 12.38 -1.40 19.87
C GLY A 464 11.32 -1.96 18.91
N HIS A 465 11.81 -2.54 17.81
CA HIS A 465 11.01 -3.25 16.82
C HIS A 465 10.30 -4.49 17.38
N ASP A 466 10.73 -4.96 18.56
CA ASP A 466 10.09 -6.07 19.30
C ASP A 466 8.83 -5.66 20.07
N GLY A 467 8.42 -4.39 19.96
CA GLY A 467 7.25 -3.84 20.63
C GLY A 467 7.56 -3.23 22.00
N ALA A 468 6.49 -2.91 22.74
CA ALA A 468 6.57 -2.15 23.99
C ALA A 468 7.40 -2.86 25.08
N GLY A 469 8.19 -2.09 25.83
CA GLY A 469 9.06 -2.59 26.90
C GLY A 469 10.35 -3.26 26.40
N THR A 470 10.75 -2.98 25.16
CA THR A 470 12.03 -3.41 24.59
C THR A 470 12.94 -2.23 24.35
N VAL A 471 14.26 -2.48 24.41
CA VAL A 471 15.28 -1.45 24.22
C VAL A 471 15.16 -0.85 22.81
N PRO A 472 14.98 0.48 22.70
CA PRO A 472 14.85 1.16 21.41
C PRO A 472 16.15 1.14 20.59
N GLY A 473 16.05 1.52 19.33
CA GLY A 473 17.18 1.82 18.44
C GLY A 473 17.08 3.26 17.90
N PHE A 474 18.04 3.66 17.07
CA PHE A 474 17.88 4.89 16.26
C PHE A 474 16.77 4.67 15.24
N THR A 475 15.81 5.58 15.21
CA THR A 475 14.64 5.54 14.32
C THR A 475 14.13 6.97 14.13
N GLY A 476 13.35 7.23 13.09
CA GLY A 476 12.93 8.59 12.73
C GLY A 476 14.06 9.38 12.07
N ARG A 477 14.22 10.66 12.42
CA ARG A 477 15.21 11.55 11.81
C ARG A 477 16.25 11.98 12.82
N SER A 478 17.53 11.89 12.46
CA SER A 478 18.61 12.31 13.36
C SER A 478 18.53 13.80 13.65
N GLY A 479 18.57 14.15 14.93
CA GLY A 479 18.52 15.52 15.42
C GLY A 479 17.11 16.04 15.75
N ASP A 480 16.09 15.20 15.60
CA ASP A 480 14.80 15.30 16.30
C ASP A 480 14.98 14.63 17.67
N MET A 481 15.16 15.46 18.70
CA MET A 481 15.53 14.99 20.02
C MET A 481 14.34 14.67 20.90
N ASP A 482 13.12 15.07 20.53
CA ASP A 482 11.91 14.87 21.35
C ASP A 482 10.89 13.91 20.73
N GLY A 483 11.13 13.47 19.49
CA GLY A 483 10.26 12.54 18.79
C GLY A 483 8.93 13.16 18.37
N ASP A 484 8.87 14.48 18.18
CA ASP A 484 7.69 15.13 17.61
C ASP A 484 7.71 15.11 16.07
N GLY A 485 8.75 14.52 15.47
CA GLY A 485 9.00 14.42 14.04
C GLY A 485 9.52 15.71 13.40
N LYS A 486 10.02 16.67 14.19
CA LYS A 486 10.69 17.89 13.74
C LYS A 486 12.14 17.89 14.24
N VAL A 487 13.06 18.08 13.30
CA VAL A 487 14.50 18.18 13.57
C VAL A 487 14.81 19.60 14.05
N GLU A 488 14.73 19.85 15.35
CA GLU A 488 14.90 21.18 15.94
C GLU A 488 16.36 21.67 15.86
N SER A 489 17.29 20.73 15.71
CA SER A 489 18.68 21.02 15.40
C SER A 489 18.92 21.54 13.98
N ALA A 490 17.94 21.42 13.06
CA ALA A 490 18.08 21.82 11.67
C ALA A 490 18.08 23.36 11.50
N PRO A 491 19.04 23.93 10.74
CA PRO A 491 19.07 25.37 10.48
C PRO A 491 17.78 25.89 9.83
N GLY A 492 17.13 26.86 10.47
CA GLY A 492 15.88 27.46 9.97
C GLY A 492 14.61 26.68 10.32
N CYS A 493 14.70 25.62 11.14
CA CYS A 493 13.52 24.98 11.70
C CYS A 493 12.81 25.90 12.72
N ASP A 494 11.49 26.00 12.61
CA ASP A 494 10.60 26.59 13.62
C ASP A 494 9.75 25.47 14.24
N PRO A 495 10.17 24.89 15.38
CA PRO A 495 9.50 23.72 15.96
C PRO A 495 8.07 24.02 16.45
N LYS A 496 7.70 25.31 16.61
CA LYS A 496 6.36 25.72 17.02
C LYS A 496 5.37 25.76 15.87
N LYS A 497 5.84 25.63 14.63
CA LYS A 497 5.00 25.67 13.44
C LYS A 497 4.39 24.30 13.19
N ASP A 498 3.09 24.28 12.91
CA ASP A 498 2.37 23.07 12.52
C ASP A 498 3.00 22.42 11.28
N LYS A 499 3.08 21.09 11.30
CA LYS A 499 3.46 20.32 10.12
C LYS A 499 2.42 20.50 9.03
N LYS A 500 2.86 20.72 7.79
CA LYS A 500 1.96 20.68 6.63
C LYS A 500 1.44 19.26 6.46
N LEU A 501 0.14 19.11 6.24
CA LEU A 501 -0.49 17.82 5.97
C LEU A 501 -0.24 17.40 4.51
N ALA A 502 -0.33 16.10 4.23
CA ALA A 502 0.04 15.48 2.95
C ALA A 502 -0.55 16.19 1.71
N GLU A 503 -1.87 16.37 1.68
CA GLU A 503 -2.54 17.06 0.56
C GLU A 503 -2.06 18.51 0.36
N ASP A 504 -1.56 19.18 1.40
CA ASP A 504 -1.04 20.55 1.34
C ASP A 504 0.45 20.63 0.95
N ARG A 505 1.14 19.47 0.91
CA ARG A 505 2.55 19.35 0.49
C ARG A 505 2.73 19.22 -1.02
N MET A 506 1.68 18.87 -1.75
CA MET A 506 1.70 18.61 -3.20
C MET A 506 2.40 19.75 -3.98
N GLY A 507 3.65 19.52 -4.42
CA GLY A 507 4.45 20.49 -5.17
C GLY A 507 5.12 21.61 -4.34
N GLY A 508 5.14 21.49 -3.01
CA GLY A 508 5.79 22.42 -2.09
C GLY A 508 7.27 22.10 -1.81
N GLN A 509 7.99 23.07 -1.25
CA GLN A 509 9.37 22.88 -0.78
C GLN A 509 9.38 22.07 0.53
N LYS A 510 10.39 21.19 0.69
CA LYS A 510 10.63 20.40 1.92
C LYS A 510 10.79 21.34 3.13
N ASP A 511 10.16 21.02 4.24
CA ASP A 511 10.25 21.82 5.46
C ASP A 511 11.67 21.70 6.05
N PRO A 512 12.35 22.81 6.42
CA PRO A 512 13.65 22.73 7.10
C PRO A 512 13.65 21.82 8.32
N CYS A 513 12.53 21.75 9.06
CA CYS A 513 12.36 20.83 10.20
C CYS A 513 12.33 19.34 9.82
N GLU A 514 12.37 18.98 8.54
CA GLU A 514 12.40 17.58 8.06
C GLU A 514 13.78 17.17 7.55
N THR A 515 14.81 17.97 7.81
CA THR A 515 16.18 17.74 7.30
C THR A 515 17.04 17.12 8.40
N PRO A 516 17.37 15.81 8.35
CA PRO A 516 18.16 15.17 9.38
C PRO A 516 19.56 15.77 9.50
N GLN A 517 20.08 15.85 10.72
CA GLN A 517 21.39 16.40 11.05
C GLN A 517 22.33 15.32 11.59
N TRP A 518 23.64 15.50 11.45
CA TRP A 518 24.60 14.66 12.16
C TRP A 518 24.44 14.85 13.67
N VAL A 519 24.26 13.74 14.39
CA VAL A 519 24.21 13.69 15.85
C VAL A 519 25.42 12.93 16.39
N HIS A 520 25.77 13.20 17.65
CA HIS A 520 26.87 12.52 18.34
C HIS A 520 26.31 11.61 19.42
N ALA A 521 26.52 10.30 19.27
CA ALA A 521 25.96 9.28 20.15
C ALA A 521 27.05 8.66 21.04
N ARG A 522 26.69 8.32 22.29
CA ARG A 522 27.62 7.81 23.31
C ARG A 522 27.00 6.69 24.11
N PHE A 523 27.68 5.56 24.22
CA PHE A 523 27.22 4.34 24.90
C PHE A 523 28.22 3.89 25.95
N ASP A 524 27.74 3.47 27.13
CA ASP A 524 28.59 2.97 28.21
C ASP A 524 28.86 1.46 28.05
N LEU A 525 30.13 1.11 27.85
CA LEU A 525 30.62 -0.28 27.75
C LEU A 525 31.27 -0.77 29.04
N SER A 526 31.21 0.01 30.14
CA SER A 526 31.91 -0.31 31.38
C SER A 526 31.48 -1.65 32.00
N ALA A 527 30.25 -2.11 31.73
CA ALA A 527 29.75 -3.42 32.15
C ALA A 527 30.51 -4.60 31.52
N TYR A 528 31.19 -4.38 30.39
CA TYR A 528 31.96 -5.38 29.66
C TYR A 528 33.46 -5.36 29.98
N ARG A 529 33.90 -4.53 30.93
CA ARG A 529 35.30 -4.47 31.38
C ARG A 529 35.83 -5.86 31.73
N GLY A 530 37.07 -6.13 31.34
CA GLY A 530 37.71 -7.41 31.64
C GLY A 530 37.31 -8.53 30.69
N ARG A 531 36.50 -8.26 29.66
CA ARG A 531 36.03 -9.23 28.67
C ARG A 531 36.48 -8.86 27.27
N LYS A 532 36.51 -9.84 26.38
CA LYS A 532 36.44 -9.60 24.94
C LYS A 532 34.97 -9.57 24.56
N ILE A 533 34.60 -8.63 23.71
CA ILE A 533 33.23 -8.50 23.21
C ILE A 533 33.24 -8.40 21.69
N GLU A 534 32.10 -8.69 21.09
CA GLU A 534 31.76 -8.28 19.74
C GLU A 534 30.82 -7.08 19.82
N LEU A 535 31.21 -5.97 19.21
CA LEU A 535 30.38 -4.79 19.03
C LEU A 535 29.72 -4.87 17.66
N ARG A 536 28.42 -4.59 17.57
CA ARG A 536 27.64 -4.70 16.34
C ARG A 536 26.71 -3.52 16.14
N PHE A 537 26.66 -3.01 14.91
CA PHE A 537 25.57 -2.18 14.42
C PHE A 537 24.62 -3.06 13.61
N HIS A 538 23.33 -2.97 13.90
CA HIS A 538 22.31 -3.82 13.28
C HIS A 538 21.21 -2.93 12.68
N TYR A 539 21.07 -2.95 11.37
CA TYR A 539 20.00 -2.22 10.66
C TYR A 539 18.89 -3.17 10.24
N PHE A 540 17.68 -2.87 10.71
CA PHE A 540 16.47 -3.65 10.49
C PHE A 540 15.40 -2.77 9.83
N THR A 541 14.77 -3.28 8.77
CA THR A 541 13.61 -2.61 8.14
C THR A 541 12.41 -3.52 7.96
N ASP A 542 11.22 -2.92 8.00
CA ASP A 542 9.93 -3.57 7.76
C ASP A 542 9.64 -3.70 6.24
N MET A 543 8.45 -4.19 5.89
CA MET A 543 8.09 -4.48 4.50
C MET A 543 7.40 -3.35 3.72
N ALA A 544 7.19 -2.18 4.34
CA ALA A 544 6.16 -1.26 3.89
C ALA A 544 6.61 0.17 3.63
N SER A 545 7.62 0.71 4.31
CA SER A 545 8.11 2.07 4.03
C SER A 545 9.62 2.06 3.84
N VAL A 546 10.11 2.96 2.98
CA VAL A 546 11.55 3.07 2.73
C VAL A 546 11.95 4.53 2.91
N GLU A 547 12.86 4.76 3.84
CA GLU A 547 13.55 6.04 4.03
C GLU A 547 15.04 5.91 3.63
N ASP A 548 15.81 6.99 3.77
CA ASP A 548 17.19 7.06 3.25
C ASP A 548 18.21 6.16 3.99
N GLY A 549 17.85 5.58 5.15
CA GLY A 549 18.74 4.75 5.97
C GLY A 549 19.64 5.57 6.90
N ALA A 550 20.81 5.02 7.25
CA ALA A 550 21.74 5.67 8.17
C ALA A 550 23.20 5.64 7.71
N LEU A 551 23.94 6.68 8.13
CA LEU A 551 25.38 6.81 8.07
C LEU A 551 25.97 6.78 9.49
N ILE A 552 27.08 6.07 9.66
CA ILE A 552 27.83 6.00 10.92
C ILE A 552 29.28 6.38 10.64
N ASP A 553 29.85 7.23 11.49
CA ASP A 553 31.20 7.75 11.29
C ASP A 553 31.92 8.04 12.61
N ASN A 554 33.25 8.23 12.56
CA ASN A 554 34.08 8.64 13.68
C ASN A 554 33.91 7.76 14.94
N VAL A 555 33.92 6.43 14.75
CA VAL A 555 33.76 5.46 15.84
C VAL A 555 35.01 5.47 16.72
N GLU A 556 34.85 5.79 17.99
CA GLU A 556 35.93 5.90 18.96
C GLU A 556 35.61 5.11 20.24
N ILE A 557 36.63 4.41 20.76
CA ILE A 557 36.64 3.91 22.13
C ILE A 557 37.89 4.48 22.81
N THR A 558 37.76 5.66 23.42
CA THR A 558 38.88 6.41 23.99
C THR A 558 39.64 5.64 25.08
N ALA A 559 38.99 4.67 25.73
CA ALA A 559 39.65 3.80 26.71
C ALA A 559 40.69 2.85 26.07
N LEU A 560 40.52 2.51 24.79
CA LEU A 560 41.44 1.69 24.01
C LEU A 560 42.37 2.52 23.11
N GLY A 561 42.09 3.82 22.93
CA GLY A 561 42.71 4.62 21.87
C GLY A 561 42.31 4.14 20.47
N PHE A 562 41.20 3.40 20.35
CA PHE A 562 40.64 2.95 19.08
C PHE A 562 39.90 4.09 18.40
N LYS A 563 40.16 4.29 17.11
CA LYS A 563 39.48 5.25 16.25
C LYS A 563 39.31 4.64 14.86
N GLU A 564 38.12 4.80 14.29
CA GLU A 564 37.77 4.46 12.92
C GLU A 564 36.98 5.62 12.33
N ASP A 565 37.53 6.26 11.30
CA ASP A 565 36.92 7.38 10.56
C ASP A 565 36.44 6.95 9.17
N PHE A 566 36.56 5.66 8.83
CA PHE A 566 36.15 5.07 7.56
C PHE A 566 36.76 5.72 6.31
N GLU A 567 37.84 6.51 6.41
CA GLU A 567 38.48 7.17 5.25
C GLU A 567 39.36 6.22 4.42
N GLY A 568 39.51 4.97 4.87
CA GLY A 568 40.17 3.90 4.14
C GLY A 568 39.38 3.41 2.91
N PRO A 569 40.02 2.72 1.96
CA PRO A 569 39.33 2.19 0.77
C PRO A 569 38.40 1.00 1.05
N GLU A 570 38.45 0.42 2.25
CA GLU A 570 37.71 -0.76 2.67
C GLU A 570 37.39 -0.69 4.17
N LEU A 571 36.39 -1.45 4.62
CA LEU A 571 35.98 -1.58 6.03
C LEU A 571 36.91 -2.54 6.79
N ALA A 572 38.20 -2.20 6.86
CA ALA A 572 39.25 -3.10 7.37
C ALA A 572 39.04 -3.50 8.85
N GLY A 573 38.96 -4.81 9.09
CA GLY A 573 38.78 -5.37 10.44
C GLY A 573 37.34 -5.28 10.97
N TRP A 574 36.38 -4.99 10.10
CA TRP A 574 34.95 -5.15 10.34
C TRP A 574 34.44 -6.38 9.57
N ASP A 575 33.48 -7.07 10.16
CA ASP A 575 32.65 -8.04 9.46
C ASP A 575 31.40 -7.32 8.93
N VAL A 576 31.10 -7.50 7.64
CA VAL A 576 30.19 -6.62 6.88
C VAL A 576 29.14 -7.45 6.18
N GLU A 577 27.89 -7.27 6.61
CA GLU A 577 26.69 -7.84 6.00
C GLU A 577 25.76 -6.70 5.58
N GLY A 578 25.79 -6.33 4.29
CA GLY A 578 24.89 -5.32 3.70
C GLY A 578 25.34 -3.85 3.82
N PHE A 579 26.21 -3.52 4.77
CA PHE A 579 26.78 -2.17 4.87
C PHE A 579 27.78 -1.86 3.74
N SER A 580 27.95 -0.58 3.41
CA SER A 580 28.87 -0.11 2.37
C SER A 580 29.52 1.24 2.72
N LEU A 581 30.60 1.63 2.06
CA LEU A 581 31.15 2.99 2.19
C LEU A 581 30.37 3.98 1.31
N SER A 582 30.11 5.18 1.84
CA SER A 582 29.38 6.25 1.15
C SER A 582 29.98 7.62 1.39
N GLY A 583 30.19 8.38 0.31
CA GLY A 583 30.48 9.82 0.37
C GLY A 583 29.24 10.72 0.46
N GLY A 584 28.10 10.18 0.90
CA GLY A 584 26.83 10.91 1.08
C GLY A 584 26.03 11.22 -0.19
N LYS A 585 26.61 11.06 -1.38
CA LYS A 585 25.93 11.31 -2.67
C LYS A 585 26.17 10.17 -3.63
N HIS A 586 25.10 9.61 -4.19
CA HIS A 586 25.17 8.53 -5.18
C HIS A 586 24.37 8.86 -6.42
N ARG A 587 24.85 8.40 -7.57
CA ARG A 587 24.13 8.44 -8.84
C ARG A 587 23.87 7.03 -9.33
N LEU A 588 22.64 6.57 -9.16
CA LEU A 588 22.26 5.17 -9.30
C LEU A 588 21.48 4.95 -10.59
N ALA A 589 21.86 3.93 -11.36
CA ALA A 589 21.07 3.50 -12.51
C ALA A 589 19.86 2.70 -12.02
N MET A 590 18.66 3.06 -12.48
CA MET A 590 17.40 2.45 -12.04
C MET A 590 16.61 1.85 -13.22
N PRO A 591 15.95 0.69 -13.01
CA PRO A 591 15.15 0.06 -14.05
C PRO A 591 13.83 0.80 -14.26
N HIS A 592 13.37 0.90 -15.51
CA HIS A 592 12.02 1.36 -15.82
C HIS A 592 11.56 0.82 -17.18
N TYR A 593 10.25 0.68 -17.35
CA TYR A 593 9.64 0.10 -18.55
C TYR A 593 8.15 0.42 -18.64
N TYR A 594 7.59 0.29 -19.84
CA TYR A 594 6.14 0.28 -20.04
C TYR A 594 5.61 -1.15 -20.14
N LEU A 595 4.46 -1.42 -19.54
CA LEU A 595 3.67 -2.64 -19.74
C LEU A 595 2.35 -2.30 -20.43
N LEU A 596 2.06 -2.98 -21.53
CA LEU A 596 0.87 -2.77 -22.34
C LEU A 596 0.02 -4.03 -22.34
N GLU A 597 -1.25 -3.89 -21.99
CA GLU A 597 -2.24 -4.96 -21.92
C GLU A 597 -3.55 -4.52 -22.57
N TYR A 598 -4.24 -5.41 -23.28
CA TYR A 598 -5.56 -5.10 -23.82
C TYR A 598 -6.64 -5.58 -22.86
N ARG A 599 -7.44 -4.65 -22.31
CA ARG A 599 -8.53 -4.92 -21.36
C ARG A 599 -9.88 -4.66 -22.01
N ASP A 600 -10.86 -5.52 -21.76
CA ASP A 600 -12.25 -5.35 -22.20
C ASP A 600 -13.24 -5.77 -21.10
N PRO A 601 -13.78 -4.81 -20.33
CA PRO A 601 -14.81 -5.05 -19.32
C PRO A 601 -16.14 -5.62 -19.84
N TYR A 602 -16.42 -5.55 -21.15
CA TYR A 602 -17.72 -5.89 -21.73
C TYR A 602 -17.71 -7.25 -22.45
N GLU A 603 -16.52 -7.79 -22.72
CA GLU A 603 -16.38 -9.05 -23.41
C GLU A 603 -16.85 -10.24 -22.55
N LYS A 604 -17.50 -11.21 -23.18
CA LYS A 604 -17.88 -12.47 -22.55
C LYS A 604 -17.04 -13.59 -23.16
N PHE A 605 -16.37 -14.35 -22.31
CA PHE A 605 -15.52 -15.45 -22.76
C PHE A 605 -16.25 -16.79 -22.64
N PRO A 606 -16.02 -17.74 -23.56
CA PRO A 606 -16.59 -19.08 -23.47
C PRO A 606 -16.08 -19.89 -22.27
N SER A 607 -14.83 -19.67 -21.86
CA SER A 607 -14.09 -20.51 -20.91
C SER A 607 -13.51 -19.75 -19.71
N ALA A 608 -13.71 -18.44 -19.62
CA ALA A 608 -13.17 -17.60 -18.56
C ALA A 608 -14.25 -16.72 -17.93
N TYR A 609 -14.13 -16.46 -16.63
CA TYR A 609 -14.93 -15.43 -15.97
C TYR A 609 -14.26 -14.07 -16.18
N ASN A 610 -14.98 -13.10 -16.74
CA ASN A 610 -14.45 -11.75 -16.90
C ASN A 610 -14.60 -10.99 -15.58
N TYR A 611 -13.52 -10.86 -14.80
CA TYR A 611 -13.57 -10.11 -13.54
C TYR A 611 -13.67 -8.59 -13.75
N ASP A 612 -13.20 -8.06 -14.89
CA ASP A 612 -13.34 -6.63 -15.21
C ASP A 612 -14.77 -6.18 -15.48
N ARG A 613 -15.75 -7.09 -15.52
CA ARG A 613 -17.15 -6.75 -15.75
C ARG A 613 -17.70 -5.70 -14.78
N SER A 614 -17.15 -5.58 -13.56
CA SER A 614 -17.55 -4.56 -12.59
C SER A 614 -17.22 -3.15 -13.08
N LEU A 615 -16.11 -2.99 -13.81
CA LEU A 615 -15.68 -1.73 -14.43
C LEU A 615 -16.64 -1.24 -15.54
N SER A 616 -17.44 -2.16 -16.11
CA SER A 616 -18.40 -1.84 -17.18
C SER A 616 -19.59 -1.00 -16.71
N GLU A 617 -19.86 -1.00 -15.40
CA GLU A 617 -21.04 -0.35 -14.83
C GLU A 617 -20.74 0.97 -14.12
N GLY A 618 -19.49 1.19 -13.71
CA GLY A 618 -19.03 2.40 -13.03
C GLY A 618 -19.72 2.69 -11.68
N SER A 619 -19.21 3.74 -11.02
CA SER A 619 -19.77 4.30 -9.80
C SER A 619 -20.69 5.49 -10.11
N LEU A 620 -21.94 5.43 -9.62
CA LEU A 620 -22.88 6.54 -9.73
C LEU A 620 -22.50 7.66 -8.76
N THR A 621 -22.34 8.87 -9.27
CA THR A 621 -22.02 10.05 -8.48
C THR A 621 -23.10 11.10 -8.64
N PHE A 622 -23.70 11.51 -7.53
CA PHE A 622 -24.82 12.44 -7.52
C PHE A 622 -24.39 13.90 -7.33
N TYR A 623 -25.19 14.79 -7.91
CA TYR A 623 -25.02 16.24 -7.83
C TYR A 623 -26.37 16.96 -8.00
N PRO A 624 -26.50 18.22 -7.54
CA PRO A 624 -27.71 19.01 -7.74
C PRO A 624 -27.92 19.44 -9.20
N ASP A 625 -29.16 19.44 -9.69
CA ASP A 625 -29.52 19.87 -11.05
C ASP A 625 -30.60 20.97 -10.99
N GLY A 626 -30.17 22.19 -10.64
CA GLY A 626 -31.04 23.36 -10.51
C GLY A 626 -31.93 23.35 -9.26
N GLU A 627 -32.94 24.22 -9.24
CA GLU A 627 -33.56 24.69 -7.98
C GLU A 627 -34.17 23.61 -7.07
N LYS A 628 -34.59 22.43 -7.55
CA LYS A 628 -35.13 21.34 -6.68
C LYS A 628 -34.89 19.91 -7.20
N GLY A 629 -33.91 19.73 -8.09
CA GLY A 629 -33.68 18.47 -8.78
C GLY A 629 -32.34 17.82 -8.43
N PHE A 630 -32.21 16.53 -8.71
CA PHE A 630 -30.95 15.82 -8.63
C PHE A 630 -30.65 15.13 -9.96
N ALA A 631 -29.37 14.97 -10.22
CA ALA A 631 -28.85 14.22 -11.34
C ALA A 631 -27.72 13.31 -10.85
N ALA A 632 -27.33 12.38 -11.71
CA ALA A 632 -26.20 11.50 -11.48
C ALA A 632 -25.34 11.41 -12.72
N MET A 633 -24.04 11.19 -12.53
CA MET A 633 -23.12 10.83 -13.60
C MET A 633 -22.52 9.45 -13.34
N ASN A 634 -22.09 8.79 -14.42
CA ASN A 634 -21.42 7.50 -14.39
C ASN A 634 -20.28 7.49 -15.41
N ALA A 635 -19.13 6.94 -15.02
CA ALA A 635 -18.03 6.70 -15.94
C ALA A 635 -17.88 5.20 -16.21
N ARG A 636 -17.88 4.85 -17.49
CA ARG A 636 -17.75 3.48 -17.98
C ARG A 636 -16.34 3.27 -18.49
N TYR A 637 -15.59 2.39 -17.84
CA TYR A 637 -14.21 2.10 -18.24
C TYR A 637 -14.20 1.55 -19.66
N ARG A 638 -13.41 2.13 -20.56
CA ARG A 638 -13.41 1.73 -21.99
C ARG A 638 -12.53 0.52 -22.26
N PRO A 639 -12.85 -0.32 -23.26
CA PRO A 639 -11.91 -1.30 -23.77
C PRO A 639 -10.74 -0.63 -24.48
N GLY A 640 -9.55 -1.22 -24.38
CA GLY A 640 -8.37 -0.71 -25.08
C GLY A 640 -7.07 -1.23 -24.49
N VAL A 641 -5.96 -0.66 -24.97
CA VAL A 641 -4.62 -0.92 -24.46
C VAL A 641 -4.38 -0.05 -23.24
N VAL A 642 -4.50 -0.63 -22.04
CA VAL A 642 -4.04 0.00 -20.80
C VAL A 642 -2.51 -0.03 -20.81
N MET A 643 -1.87 1.10 -20.49
CA MET A 643 -0.42 1.19 -20.38
C MET A 643 -0.03 1.56 -18.97
N TRP A 644 0.80 0.73 -18.36
CA TRP A 644 1.44 0.96 -17.07
C TRP A 644 2.86 1.45 -17.28
N TYR A 645 3.31 2.41 -16.46
CA TYR A 645 4.70 2.84 -16.37
C TYR A 645 5.28 2.38 -15.03
N TYR A 646 6.22 1.43 -15.09
CA TYR A 646 7.02 1.04 -13.93
C TYR A 646 8.29 1.89 -13.86
N ASN A 647 8.55 2.47 -12.71
CA ASN A 647 9.66 3.37 -12.47
C ASN A 647 10.40 2.98 -11.19
N GLY A 648 11.38 2.10 -11.32
CA GLY A 648 12.17 1.60 -10.20
C GLY A 648 13.10 2.63 -9.56
N ALA A 649 13.00 3.92 -9.88
CA ALA A 649 13.58 4.97 -9.02
C ALA A 649 12.80 5.14 -7.70
N TYR A 650 11.61 4.55 -7.63
CA TYR A 650 10.75 4.50 -6.46
C TYR A 650 10.59 3.04 -6.02
N SER A 651 10.63 2.80 -4.71
CA SER A 651 10.36 1.51 -4.05
C SER A 651 8.87 1.16 -4.13
N TRP A 652 8.50 -0.10 -3.86
CA TRP A 652 7.10 -0.54 -3.97
C TRP A 652 6.14 0.09 -2.96
N SER A 653 6.68 0.82 -1.99
CA SER A 653 5.95 1.67 -1.04
C SER A 653 5.73 3.10 -1.53
N GLU A 654 6.44 3.53 -2.57
CA GLU A 654 6.52 4.91 -3.02
C GLU A 654 5.60 5.16 -4.22
N ASN A 655 4.31 5.37 -3.95
CA ASN A 655 3.32 5.74 -4.98
C ASN A 655 2.40 6.91 -4.58
N GLU A 656 2.82 7.66 -3.56
CA GLU A 656 2.10 8.78 -2.96
C GLU A 656 2.55 10.12 -3.56
N PRO A 657 1.69 10.83 -4.32
CA PRO A 657 2.03 12.14 -4.86
C PRO A 657 2.34 13.22 -3.84
N ALA A 658 1.84 13.12 -2.60
CA ALA A 658 2.20 14.06 -1.53
C ALA A 658 3.67 13.91 -1.09
N GLN A 659 4.24 12.72 -1.25
CA GLN A 659 5.63 12.41 -0.95
C GLN A 659 6.52 12.69 -2.16
N ASN A 660 6.14 12.18 -3.33
CA ASN A 660 7.01 12.13 -4.52
C ASN A 660 6.68 13.21 -5.56
N GLY A 661 5.54 13.88 -5.43
CA GLY A 661 5.01 14.81 -6.42
C GLY A 661 4.06 14.16 -7.43
N PRO A 662 3.25 14.97 -8.15
CA PRO A 662 2.31 14.48 -9.16
C PRO A 662 2.95 13.59 -10.24
N GLY A 663 2.30 12.48 -10.55
CA GLY A 663 2.73 11.54 -11.59
C GLY A 663 4.07 10.83 -11.29
N GLN A 664 4.56 10.91 -10.06
CA GLN A 664 5.79 10.25 -9.61
C GLN A 664 5.47 9.11 -8.64
N GLY A 665 5.91 7.91 -8.98
CA GLY A 665 5.76 6.72 -8.16
C GLY A 665 6.20 5.46 -8.90
N TYR A 666 6.24 4.32 -8.20
CA TYR A 666 6.83 3.10 -8.75
C TYR A 666 6.00 2.47 -9.87
N LEU A 667 4.67 2.63 -9.84
CA LEU A 667 3.76 2.06 -10.84
C LEU A 667 2.52 2.92 -11.06
N LEU A 668 2.37 3.47 -12.26
CA LEU A 668 1.27 4.37 -12.61
C LEU A 668 0.61 3.98 -13.94
N VAL A 669 -0.70 4.21 -14.07
CA VAL A 669 -1.40 4.11 -15.35
C VAL A 669 -1.14 5.38 -16.15
N VAL A 670 -0.81 5.21 -17.43
CA VAL A 670 -0.66 6.31 -18.37
C VAL A 670 -2.01 6.62 -19.00
N ASP A 671 -2.54 7.79 -18.67
CA ASP A 671 -3.79 8.27 -19.22
C ASP A 671 -3.57 8.81 -20.64
N SER A 672 -4.18 8.16 -21.64
CA SER A 672 -4.14 8.63 -23.03
C SER A 672 -4.80 9.99 -23.28
N ARG A 673 -5.63 10.48 -22.34
CA ARG A 673 -6.30 11.79 -22.38
C ARG A 673 -6.38 12.41 -20.97
N PRO A 674 -5.27 12.96 -20.45
CA PRO A 674 -5.24 13.52 -19.09
C PRO A 674 -5.90 14.91 -18.97
N GLN A 675 -7.02 15.13 -19.66
CA GLN A 675 -7.74 16.41 -19.70
C GLN A 675 -8.93 16.38 -18.74
N GLU A 676 -9.12 17.46 -17.98
CA GLU A 676 -10.30 17.57 -17.12
C GLU A 676 -11.60 17.65 -17.90
N TYR A 677 -12.60 16.96 -17.37
CA TYR A 677 -13.96 16.96 -17.87
C TYR A 677 -14.74 18.15 -17.34
N ARG A 678 -15.63 18.65 -18.20
CA ARG A 678 -16.61 19.65 -17.78
C ARG A 678 -17.78 18.96 -17.09
N TYR A 679 -17.87 19.11 -15.78
CA TYR A 679 -18.99 18.60 -15.00
C TYR A 679 -20.20 19.55 -15.07
N PRO A 680 -21.41 19.05 -15.39
CA PRO A 680 -22.61 19.88 -15.48
C PRO A 680 -22.92 20.79 -14.28
N PRO A 681 -22.76 20.36 -13.00
CA PRO A 681 -23.08 21.22 -11.86
C PRO A 681 -22.03 22.30 -11.61
N VAL A 682 -20.82 22.19 -12.17
CA VAL A 682 -19.74 23.14 -11.91
C VAL A 682 -19.96 24.38 -12.79
N PRO A 683 -20.08 25.60 -12.20
CA PRO A 683 -20.23 26.82 -12.96
C PRO A 683 -19.12 26.99 -14.01
N ALA A 684 -19.50 27.41 -15.21
CA ALA A 684 -18.57 27.52 -16.35
C ALA A 684 -17.34 28.40 -16.07
N LYS A 685 -17.46 29.38 -15.17
CA LYS A 685 -16.35 30.27 -14.79
C LYS A 685 -15.20 29.56 -14.08
N TYR A 686 -15.44 28.39 -13.47
CA TYR A 686 -14.44 27.61 -12.75
C TYR A 686 -13.74 26.56 -13.61
N PHE A 687 -14.29 26.23 -14.78
CA PHE A 687 -13.63 25.36 -15.75
C PHE A 687 -12.69 26.19 -16.61
N LYS A 688 -11.38 25.98 -16.45
CA LYS A 688 -10.34 26.77 -17.11
C LYS A 688 -9.71 25.98 -18.26
N THR A 689 -9.15 26.72 -19.21
CA THR A 689 -8.24 26.19 -20.21
C THR A 689 -7.00 27.07 -20.26
N SER A 690 -5.84 26.50 -19.95
CA SER A 690 -4.56 27.22 -19.96
C SER A 690 -3.42 26.28 -20.32
N GLY A 691 -2.50 26.74 -21.18
CA GLY A 691 -1.34 25.93 -21.60
C GLY A 691 -1.70 24.62 -22.31
N GLY A 692 -2.88 24.52 -22.94
CA GLY A 692 -3.37 23.29 -23.56
C GLY A 692 -4.05 22.30 -22.60
N TRP A 693 -4.20 22.67 -21.32
CA TRP A 693 -4.82 21.84 -20.28
C TRP A 693 -6.17 22.37 -19.85
N THR A 694 -7.13 21.47 -19.65
CA THR A 694 -8.38 21.75 -18.93
C THR A 694 -8.28 21.33 -17.47
N TYR A 695 -8.87 22.13 -16.57
CA TYR A 695 -8.89 21.89 -15.13
C TYR A 695 -9.99 22.72 -14.44
N HIS A 696 -10.33 22.37 -13.21
CA HIS A 696 -11.19 23.19 -12.34
C HIS A 696 -10.35 24.03 -11.39
N GLU A 697 -10.69 25.30 -11.24
CA GLU A 697 -10.04 26.23 -10.33
C GLU A 697 -11.12 27.02 -9.59
N PHE A 698 -11.11 26.93 -8.26
CA PHE A 698 -12.11 27.56 -7.40
C PHE A 698 -11.50 28.74 -6.65
N ASP A 699 -12.22 29.85 -6.61
CA ASP A 699 -11.91 31.05 -5.84
C ASP A 699 -12.79 31.14 -4.58
N ASP A 700 -12.60 32.18 -3.77
CA ASP A 700 -13.41 32.40 -2.57
C ASP A 700 -14.90 32.59 -2.87
N GLU A 701 -15.27 33.07 -4.07
CA GLU A 701 -16.67 33.19 -4.49
C GLU A 701 -17.32 31.83 -4.71
N ALA A 702 -16.54 30.75 -4.86
CA ALA A 702 -17.05 29.39 -5.03
C ALA A 702 -17.55 28.78 -3.71
N LYS A 703 -17.05 29.28 -2.56
CA LYS A 703 -17.31 28.68 -1.23
C LYS A 703 -18.81 28.53 -0.93
N PRO A 704 -19.68 29.53 -1.16
CA PRO A 704 -21.12 29.37 -0.93
C PRO A 704 -21.74 28.27 -1.80
N TRP A 705 -21.39 28.22 -3.08
CA TRP A 705 -21.91 27.22 -4.01
C TRP A 705 -21.43 25.80 -3.67
N LEU A 706 -20.16 25.63 -3.32
CA LEU A 706 -19.60 24.33 -2.90
C LEU A 706 -20.30 23.81 -1.64
N ARG A 707 -20.47 24.69 -0.64
CA ARG A 707 -21.20 24.38 0.60
C ARG A 707 -22.65 24.02 0.32
N GLU A 708 -23.38 24.86 -0.41
CA GLU A 708 -24.78 24.61 -0.73
C GLU A 708 -24.95 23.29 -1.52
N SER A 709 -24.10 23.05 -2.52
CA SER A 709 -24.14 21.84 -3.33
C SER A 709 -23.86 20.58 -2.50
N PHE A 710 -22.88 20.65 -1.59
CA PHE A 710 -22.61 19.57 -0.65
C PHE A 710 -23.83 19.28 0.23
N LEU A 711 -24.43 20.31 0.84
CA LEU A 711 -25.58 20.14 1.73
C LEU A 711 -26.79 19.55 1.00
N GLN A 712 -27.09 20.04 -0.21
CA GLN A 712 -28.18 19.51 -1.02
C GLN A 712 -27.99 18.00 -1.31
N VAL A 713 -26.80 17.58 -1.73
CA VAL A 713 -26.51 16.16 -1.99
C VAL A 713 -26.51 15.34 -0.69
N MET A 714 -25.95 15.88 0.39
CA MET A 714 -25.96 15.25 1.70
C MET A 714 -27.40 14.96 2.16
N CYS A 715 -28.29 15.95 2.12
CA CYS A 715 -29.69 15.78 2.52
C CYS A 715 -30.45 14.80 1.62
N PHE A 716 -30.08 14.72 0.34
CA PHE A 716 -30.69 13.79 -0.62
C PHE A 716 -30.26 12.34 -0.40
N GLN A 717 -28.98 12.11 -0.10
CA GLN A 717 -28.39 10.78 -0.01
C GLN A 717 -28.40 10.19 1.39
N ARG A 718 -28.22 11.01 2.43
CA ARG A 718 -27.84 10.54 3.76
C ARG A 718 -28.97 10.72 4.76
N LYS A 719 -29.10 9.75 5.66
CA LYS A 719 -29.88 9.93 6.89
C LYS A 719 -29.05 10.65 7.96
N PRO A 720 -29.68 11.26 9.00
CA PRO A 720 -28.97 12.09 9.97
C PRO A 720 -27.78 11.43 10.68
N SER A 721 -27.82 10.10 10.90
CA SER A 721 -26.70 9.37 11.52
C SER A 721 -25.45 9.24 10.64
N TYR A 722 -25.52 9.65 9.36
CA TYR A 722 -24.40 9.68 8.41
C TYR A 722 -24.09 11.11 7.95
N TYR A 723 -24.56 12.13 8.67
CA TYR A 723 -24.09 13.48 8.47
C TYR A 723 -22.66 13.61 9.02
N PRO A 724 -21.74 14.26 8.31
CA PRO A 724 -20.40 14.48 8.82
C PRO A 724 -20.46 15.20 10.14
N GLY A 725 -19.42 15.02 10.95
CA GLY A 725 -19.42 15.58 12.27
C GLY A 725 -19.31 17.09 12.35
N ASP A 726 -18.55 17.58 11.40
CA ASP A 726 -17.94 18.89 11.41
C ASP A 726 -18.89 19.97 10.90
N ILE A 727 -20.05 19.58 10.34
CA ILE A 727 -21.05 20.52 9.87
C ILE A 727 -21.86 21.10 11.04
N SER A 728 -22.26 22.37 10.89
CA SER A 728 -23.02 23.12 11.91
C SER A 728 -24.40 22.51 12.18
N ASP A 729 -24.95 22.77 13.38
CA ASP A 729 -26.32 22.37 13.71
C ASP A 729 -27.36 23.01 12.80
N GLU A 730 -27.11 24.23 12.33
CA GLU A 730 -27.94 24.91 11.33
C GLU A 730 -27.98 24.12 10.01
N ASP A 731 -26.82 23.68 9.53
CA ASP A 731 -26.71 22.88 8.31
C ASP A 731 -27.36 21.50 8.44
N ARG A 732 -27.26 20.89 9.61
CA ARG A 732 -27.97 19.63 9.92
C ARG A 732 -29.48 19.83 9.90
N ALA A 733 -29.95 20.93 10.49
CA ALA A 733 -31.36 21.27 10.59
C ALA A 733 -31.97 21.72 9.24
N ALA A 734 -31.15 22.16 8.30
CA ALA A 734 -31.58 22.55 6.95
C ALA A 734 -32.07 21.36 6.11
N CYS A 735 -31.70 20.12 6.45
CA CYS A 735 -32.16 18.94 5.73
C CYS A 735 -33.67 18.68 5.95
N PRO A 736 -34.43 18.35 4.87
CA PRO A 736 -35.86 18.05 5.00
C PRO A 736 -36.14 16.88 5.95
N LYS A 737 -37.29 16.94 6.63
CA LYS A 737 -37.78 15.84 7.48
C LYS A 737 -38.39 14.73 6.60
N GLY A 738 -37.90 13.51 6.77
CA GLY A 738 -38.27 12.34 5.97
C GLY A 738 -37.04 11.80 5.25
N GLY A 739 -36.70 10.52 5.50
CA GLY A 739 -35.40 9.92 5.15
C GLY A 739 -34.93 10.10 3.70
N PRO A 740 -33.68 9.70 3.40
CA PRO A 740 -32.99 10.05 2.17
C PRO A 740 -33.79 9.65 0.93
N ALA A 741 -34.06 10.63 0.05
CA ALA A 741 -34.83 10.41 -1.16
C ALA A 741 -34.16 9.40 -2.11
N LEU A 742 -32.82 9.31 -2.06
CA LEU A 742 -32.03 8.31 -2.76
C LEU A 742 -32.55 6.88 -2.55
N ASN A 743 -32.98 6.52 -1.34
CA ASN A 743 -33.37 5.13 -1.01
C ASN A 743 -34.65 4.66 -1.71
N ARG A 744 -35.37 5.57 -2.38
CA ARG A 744 -36.54 5.26 -3.22
C ARG A 744 -36.15 4.95 -4.67
N LEU A 745 -34.91 5.23 -5.06
CA LEU A 745 -34.45 5.08 -6.43
C LEU A 745 -33.82 3.70 -6.64
N SER A 746 -33.93 3.23 -7.88
CA SER A 746 -33.21 2.05 -8.34
C SER A 746 -32.40 2.35 -9.60
N PHE A 747 -31.28 1.67 -9.75
CA PHE A 747 -30.47 1.67 -10.97
C PHE A 747 -30.21 0.23 -11.38
N LYS A 748 -30.60 -0.11 -12.62
CA LYS A 748 -30.46 -1.47 -13.17
C LYS A 748 -31.02 -2.57 -12.23
N GLY A 749 -32.16 -2.30 -11.59
CA GLY A 749 -32.82 -3.23 -10.68
C GLY A 749 -32.22 -3.32 -9.26
N ARG A 750 -31.15 -2.57 -8.97
CA ARG A 750 -30.56 -2.47 -7.62
C ARG A 750 -31.03 -1.18 -6.95
N ARG A 751 -31.46 -1.27 -5.69
CA ARG A 751 -31.88 -0.09 -4.90
C ARG A 751 -30.65 0.74 -4.54
N LEU A 752 -30.74 2.05 -4.72
CA LEU A 752 -29.65 2.96 -4.37
C LEU A 752 -29.62 3.23 -2.87
N ILE A 753 -28.41 3.34 -2.33
CA ILE A 753 -28.16 3.64 -0.92
C ILE A 753 -26.84 4.39 -0.80
N PHE A 754 -26.68 5.24 0.23
CA PHE A 754 -25.43 5.94 0.46
C PHE A 754 -24.28 4.95 0.71
N GLY A 755 -23.12 5.17 0.09
CA GLY A 755 -22.00 4.22 0.14
C GLY A 755 -21.57 3.84 1.57
N TYR A 756 -21.44 4.80 2.48
CA TYR A 756 -21.08 4.52 3.87
C TYR A 756 -22.19 3.79 4.65
N GLU A 757 -23.46 4.04 4.32
CA GLU A 757 -24.59 3.29 4.89
C GLU A 757 -24.56 1.83 4.42
N LEU A 758 -24.25 1.58 3.15
CA LEU A 758 -24.11 0.23 2.60
C LEU A 758 -23.08 -0.60 3.37
N VAL A 759 -21.86 -0.09 3.52
CA VAL A 759 -20.75 -0.84 4.15
C VAL A 759 -20.88 -0.95 5.67
N ASN A 760 -21.64 -0.07 6.33
CA ASN A 760 -21.84 -0.14 7.78
C ASN A 760 -23.11 -0.89 8.20
N GLU A 761 -24.12 -1.06 7.34
CA GLU A 761 -25.41 -1.62 7.76
C GLU A 761 -25.79 -2.91 7.05
N HIS A 762 -25.12 -3.22 5.94
CA HIS A 762 -25.41 -4.39 5.15
C HIS A 762 -24.20 -5.30 5.08
N LEU A 763 -24.38 -6.52 5.58
CA LEU A 763 -23.39 -7.57 5.47
C LEU A 763 -23.32 -8.08 4.04
N PRO A 764 -22.12 -8.42 3.51
CA PRO A 764 -21.96 -8.96 2.16
C PRO A 764 -22.83 -10.19 1.89
N GLY A 765 -23.32 -10.36 0.66
CA GLY A 765 -24.18 -11.47 0.25
C GLY A 765 -25.36 -11.05 -0.62
N PRO A 766 -26.35 -11.93 -0.85
CA PRO A 766 -27.45 -11.68 -1.80
C PRO A 766 -28.26 -10.42 -1.52
N ASP A 767 -28.38 -10.00 -0.25
CA ASP A 767 -29.09 -8.79 0.15
C ASP A 767 -28.29 -7.53 -0.21
N TRP A 768 -26.98 -7.59 0.01
CA TRP A 768 -26.05 -6.55 -0.40
C TRP A 768 -26.02 -6.38 -1.91
N GLU A 769 -26.05 -7.48 -2.67
CA GLU A 769 -26.06 -7.45 -4.15
C GLU A 769 -27.31 -6.75 -4.72
N ARG A 770 -28.43 -6.71 -3.99
CA ARG A 770 -29.64 -5.97 -4.37
C ARG A 770 -29.51 -4.46 -4.17
N LEU A 771 -28.46 -3.99 -3.50
CA LEU A 771 -28.18 -2.59 -3.23
C LEU A 771 -27.03 -2.10 -4.10
N LYS A 772 -27.01 -0.83 -4.51
CA LYS A 772 -25.85 -0.20 -5.17
C LYS A 772 -25.49 1.07 -4.42
N GLY A 773 -24.22 1.18 -4.03
CA GLY A 773 -23.68 2.36 -3.38
C GLY A 773 -23.73 3.58 -4.30
N ALA A 774 -24.16 4.72 -3.75
CA ALA A 774 -24.13 6.01 -4.40
C ALA A 774 -22.99 6.88 -3.84
N GLY A 775 -22.20 7.46 -4.75
CA GLY A 775 -21.19 8.47 -4.46
C GLY A 775 -21.72 9.90 -4.54
N SER A 776 -20.92 10.85 -4.07
CA SER A 776 -21.20 12.30 -4.12
C SER A 776 -20.08 12.99 -4.90
N LEU A 777 -20.44 13.96 -5.75
CA LEU A 777 -19.45 14.80 -6.44
C LEU A 777 -18.76 15.77 -5.48
N PHE A 778 -19.41 16.08 -4.37
CA PHE A 778 -18.94 17.05 -3.38
C PHE A 778 -18.51 16.34 -2.10
N ASP A 779 -17.44 16.85 -1.50
CA ASP A 779 -16.89 16.38 -0.24
C ASP A 779 -16.49 17.56 0.66
N ILE A 780 -16.21 17.27 1.92
CA ILE A 780 -15.63 18.23 2.87
C ILE A 780 -14.17 17.91 3.14
N ARG A 781 -13.47 18.91 3.67
CA ARG A 781 -12.13 18.82 4.23
C ARG A 781 -12.12 19.60 5.55
N VAL A 782 -11.51 19.02 6.57
CA VAL A 782 -11.37 19.55 7.92
C VAL A 782 -9.91 19.96 8.15
N ARG A 783 -9.68 21.20 8.56
CA ARG A 783 -8.35 21.74 8.83
C ARG A 783 -8.39 22.61 10.07
N GLN A 784 -7.64 22.26 11.12
CA GLN A 784 -7.60 23.01 12.38
C GLN A 784 -9.01 23.32 12.94
N GLY A 785 -9.96 22.39 12.75
CA GLY A 785 -11.37 22.56 13.16
C GLY A 785 -12.25 23.35 12.19
N GLU A 786 -11.71 23.91 11.11
CA GLU A 786 -12.47 24.58 10.05
C GLU A 786 -12.88 23.61 8.95
N VAL A 787 -14.11 23.76 8.45
CA VAL A 787 -14.65 22.97 7.34
C VAL A 787 -14.58 23.75 6.04
N SER A 788 -13.94 23.16 5.04
CA SER A 788 -13.98 23.61 3.65
C SER A 788 -14.68 22.56 2.78
N TYR A 789 -15.19 23.00 1.64
CA TYR A 789 -15.98 22.18 0.71
C TYR A 789 -15.25 22.10 -0.62
N ARG A 790 -15.25 20.92 -1.24
CA ARG A 790 -14.51 20.65 -2.50
C ARG A 790 -15.24 19.65 -3.39
N LEU A 791 -14.72 19.46 -4.61
CA LEU A 791 -15.06 18.27 -5.40
C LEU A 791 -14.39 17.03 -4.80
N ASN A 792 -14.98 15.86 -5.01
CA ASN A 792 -14.48 14.60 -4.48
C ASN A 792 -13.37 14.02 -5.38
N ASP A 793 -12.12 14.25 -5.02
CA ASP A 793 -10.93 13.88 -5.80
C ASP A 793 -10.88 12.38 -6.15
N ARG A 794 -11.29 11.49 -5.25
CA ARG A 794 -11.33 10.04 -5.50
C ARG A 794 -12.32 9.70 -6.62
N ARG A 795 -13.48 10.37 -6.67
CA ARG A 795 -14.46 10.20 -7.76
C ARG A 795 -13.97 10.77 -9.07
N LEU A 796 -13.27 11.90 -9.04
CA LEU A 796 -12.67 12.49 -10.23
C LEU A 796 -11.60 11.56 -10.81
N ARG A 797 -10.69 11.04 -9.98
CA ARG A 797 -9.68 10.05 -10.36
C ARG A 797 -10.27 8.86 -11.10
N ASP A 798 -11.36 8.29 -10.58
CA ASP A 798 -12.01 7.12 -11.22
C ASP A 798 -12.53 7.44 -12.64
N TYR A 799 -12.85 8.70 -12.94
CA TYR A 799 -13.31 9.13 -14.27
C TYR A 799 -12.18 9.29 -15.27
N HIS A 800 -11.07 9.90 -14.84
CA HIS A 800 -9.85 10.00 -15.65
C HIS A 800 -9.30 8.62 -15.99
N SER A 801 -9.31 7.71 -15.01
CA SER A 801 -8.85 6.35 -15.26
C SER A 801 -9.75 5.57 -16.24
N ALA A 802 -11.04 5.93 -16.34
CA ALA A 802 -12.00 5.24 -17.22
C ALA A 802 -11.69 5.41 -18.72
N ASP A 803 -11.04 6.50 -19.14
CA ASP A 803 -10.60 6.71 -20.53
C ASP A 803 -9.09 6.63 -20.74
N ALA A 804 -8.33 6.25 -19.72
CA ALA A 804 -6.90 6.00 -19.82
C ALA A 804 -6.46 5.08 -20.99
N PRO A 805 -7.16 3.97 -21.35
CA PRO A 805 -6.67 3.03 -22.36
C PRO A 805 -6.51 3.63 -23.76
N PHE A 806 -5.46 3.30 -24.50
CA PHE A 806 -5.34 3.66 -25.92
C PHE A 806 -6.28 2.80 -26.78
N ALA A 807 -7.02 3.42 -27.70
CA ALA A 807 -8.07 2.76 -28.48
C ALA A 807 -8.10 3.19 -29.96
N LEU A 808 -8.47 2.26 -30.84
CA LEU A 808 -8.65 2.48 -32.28
C LEU A 808 -9.96 3.18 -32.64
N GLU A 809 -10.97 3.02 -31.80
CA GLU A 809 -12.34 3.45 -32.05
C GLU A 809 -12.83 4.31 -30.88
N ALA A 810 -13.78 5.20 -31.16
CA ALA A 810 -14.45 5.94 -30.10
C ALA A 810 -15.22 4.96 -29.21
N PHE A 811 -15.24 5.21 -27.91
CA PHE A 811 -16.06 4.45 -26.97
C PHE A 811 -17.34 5.23 -26.68
N PRO A 812 -18.50 4.77 -27.19
CA PRO A 812 -19.74 5.50 -27.07
C PRO A 812 -20.25 5.48 -25.63
N ALA A 813 -20.76 6.65 -25.19
CA ALA A 813 -21.28 6.85 -23.85
C ALA A 813 -20.29 6.41 -22.75
N GLY A 814 -19.05 6.89 -22.85
CA GLY A 814 -18.01 6.73 -21.83
C GLY A 814 -18.38 7.45 -20.53
N LEU A 815 -18.88 8.68 -20.64
CA LEU A 815 -19.58 9.36 -19.55
C LEU A 815 -21.07 9.38 -19.83
N GLU A 816 -21.86 9.02 -18.82
CA GLU A 816 -23.31 9.03 -18.87
C GLU A 816 -23.86 10.00 -17.84
N PHE A 817 -24.84 10.80 -18.25
CA PHE A 817 -25.51 11.76 -17.37
C PHE A 817 -26.99 11.40 -17.26
N TYR A 818 -27.49 11.32 -16.03
CA TYR A 818 -28.81 10.86 -15.69
C TYR A 818 -29.61 11.95 -14.99
N ARG A 819 -30.90 11.98 -15.26
CA ARG A 819 -31.87 12.73 -14.47
C ARG A 819 -32.52 11.79 -13.45
N VAL A 820 -32.74 12.29 -12.23
CA VAL A 820 -33.55 11.60 -11.22
C VAL A 820 -35.03 11.75 -11.56
N GLY A 821 -35.72 10.61 -11.72
CA GLY A 821 -37.17 10.52 -11.84
C GLY A 821 -37.82 10.09 -10.54
N GLU A 822 -39.10 9.67 -10.60
CA GLU A 822 -39.88 9.29 -9.41
C GLU A 822 -39.32 8.05 -8.69
N ASN A 823 -38.95 7.00 -9.44
CA ASN A 823 -38.49 5.71 -8.88
C ASN A 823 -37.15 5.22 -9.45
N GLY A 824 -36.45 6.02 -10.24
CA GLY A 824 -35.21 5.60 -10.90
C GLY A 824 -34.50 6.69 -11.69
N LEU A 825 -33.48 6.28 -12.44
CA LEU A 825 -32.65 7.17 -13.24
C LEU A 825 -32.95 7.00 -14.73
N SER A 826 -33.09 8.11 -15.46
CA SER A 826 -33.20 8.12 -16.92
C SER A 826 -32.01 8.85 -17.54
N ARG A 827 -31.35 8.21 -18.53
CA ARG A 827 -30.18 8.81 -19.18
C ARG A 827 -30.62 10.03 -19.99
N ARG A 828 -30.08 11.20 -19.66
CA ARG A 828 -30.37 12.49 -20.31
C ARG A 828 -29.43 12.74 -21.49
N SER A 829 -28.15 12.47 -21.30
CA SER A 829 -27.11 12.68 -22.29
C SER A 829 -25.93 11.77 -22.01
N SER A 830 -25.00 11.70 -22.95
CA SER A 830 -23.74 11.01 -22.79
C SER A 830 -22.64 11.71 -23.55
N GLN A 831 -21.40 11.46 -23.18
CA GLN A 831 -20.21 11.89 -23.88
C GLN A 831 -19.38 10.65 -24.24
N ASP A 832 -18.93 10.61 -25.49
CA ASP A 832 -18.08 9.53 -25.98
C ASP A 832 -16.63 9.79 -25.60
N PHE A 833 -15.87 8.74 -25.31
CA PHE A 833 -14.42 8.85 -25.24
C PHE A 833 -13.85 8.72 -26.65
N PRO A 834 -13.18 9.74 -27.19
CA PRO A 834 -12.65 9.69 -28.53
C PRO A 834 -11.46 8.71 -28.63
N PRO A 835 -11.18 8.17 -29.82
CA PRO A 835 -10.07 7.24 -30.01
C PRO A 835 -8.74 7.95 -29.81
N VAL A 836 -7.81 7.30 -29.12
CA VAL A 836 -6.40 7.68 -29.05
C VAL A 836 -5.57 6.46 -29.40
N SER A 837 -5.06 6.43 -30.62
CA SER A 837 -4.41 5.24 -31.18
C SER A 837 -2.89 5.36 -31.27
N ARG A 838 -2.31 6.40 -30.67
CA ARG A 838 -0.88 6.72 -30.76
C ARG A 838 -0.35 7.20 -29.41
N PHE A 839 0.90 6.89 -29.17
CA PHE A 839 1.67 7.31 -28.01
C PHE A 839 3.04 7.83 -28.45
N ASP A 840 3.51 8.89 -27.79
CA ASP A 840 4.84 9.46 -27.98
C ASP A 840 5.41 9.99 -26.65
N ASP A 841 6.38 9.29 -26.07
CA ASP A 841 6.98 9.69 -24.78
C ASP A 841 7.81 10.99 -24.85
N SER A 842 8.01 11.54 -26.04
CA SER A 842 8.68 12.84 -26.22
C SER A 842 7.75 14.04 -26.07
N GLU A 843 6.44 13.82 -26.00
CA GLU A 843 5.44 14.86 -25.77
C GLU A 843 5.12 14.98 -24.26
N PRO A 844 5.02 16.19 -23.69
CA PRO A 844 4.61 16.39 -22.29
C PRO A 844 3.10 16.19 -22.11
N ALA A 845 2.51 15.16 -22.72
CA ALA A 845 1.07 15.03 -22.97
C ALA A 845 0.35 14.09 -21.99
N TYR A 846 1.05 13.47 -21.03
CA TYR A 846 0.52 12.36 -20.22
C TYR A 846 0.38 12.65 -18.72
N LEU A 847 0.63 13.90 -18.31
CA LEU A 847 0.38 14.40 -16.96
C LEU A 847 -0.11 15.83 -17.06
N ASN A 848 -1.33 16.07 -16.59
CA ASN A 848 -1.86 17.42 -16.47
C ASN A 848 -1.32 18.07 -15.20
N PRO A 849 -0.54 19.17 -15.31
CA PRO A 849 0.09 19.81 -14.16
C PRO A 849 -0.92 20.46 -13.19
N LYS A 850 -2.19 20.53 -13.57
CA LYS A 850 -3.30 21.02 -12.76
C LYS A 850 -4.20 19.90 -12.22
N LEU A 851 -3.90 18.64 -12.53
CA LEU A 851 -4.57 17.45 -12.01
C LEU A 851 -3.54 16.48 -11.43
N PRO A 852 -3.22 16.58 -10.14
CA PRO A 852 -2.10 15.85 -9.56
C PRO A 852 -2.22 14.32 -9.61
N PHE A 853 -3.44 13.81 -9.73
CA PHE A 853 -3.78 12.38 -9.80
C PHE A 853 -4.04 11.88 -11.24
N GLY A 854 -4.05 12.77 -12.24
CA GLY A 854 -4.60 12.50 -13.58
C GLY A 854 -3.64 11.85 -14.59
N GLY A 855 -2.51 11.28 -14.18
CA GLY A 855 -1.57 10.65 -15.12
C GLY A 855 -0.20 10.33 -14.53
N ALA A 856 0.80 10.21 -15.41
CA ALA A 856 2.16 9.81 -15.06
C ALA A 856 3.21 10.75 -15.66
N ALA A 857 4.25 11.08 -14.89
CA ALA A 857 5.39 11.84 -15.34
C ALA A 857 6.34 10.92 -16.13
N LEU A 858 6.28 11.00 -17.46
CA LEU A 858 7.02 10.12 -18.35
C LEU A 858 8.39 10.67 -18.73
N PRO A 859 9.41 9.80 -18.91
CA PRO A 859 10.70 10.19 -19.45
C PRO A 859 10.61 10.38 -20.96
N ASN A 860 11.41 11.29 -21.51
CA ASN A 860 11.62 11.38 -22.95
C ASN A 860 12.68 10.35 -23.37
N SER A 861 12.24 9.10 -23.58
CA SER A 861 13.11 8.00 -24.03
C SER A 861 13.12 7.81 -25.56
N GLY A 862 12.24 8.50 -26.28
CA GLY A 862 12.12 8.45 -27.72
C GLY A 862 11.34 7.23 -28.23
N LEU A 863 10.55 6.58 -27.37
CA LEU A 863 9.66 5.48 -27.74
C LEU A 863 8.29 6.02 -28.19
N ARG A 864 7.83 5.50 -29.32
CA ARG A 864 6.48 5.72 -29.84
C ARG A 864 5.79 4.41 -30.06
N PHE A 865 4.46 4.41 -29.99
CA PHE A 865 3.69 3.34 -30.60
C PHE A 865 2.45 3.83 -31.34
N SER A 866 1.98 3.02 -32.28
CA SER A 866 0.70 3.19 -32.92
C SER A 866 -0.09 1.88 -32.94
N LEU A 867 -1.39 1.98 -32.67
CA LEU A 867 -2.32 0.86 -32.77
C LEU A 867 -2.79 0.69 -34.21
N ALA A 868 -2.99 -0.56 -34.62
CA ALA A 868 -3.61 -0.91 -35.89
C ALA A 868 -4.57 -2.10 -35.72
N LYS A 869 -5.62 -2.14 -36.56
CA LYS A 869 -6.51 -3.31 -36.63
C LYS A 869 -5.71 -4.56 -37.06
N PRO A 870 -5.92 -5.72 -36.43
CA PRO A 870 -5.34 -6.97 -36.89
C PRO A 870 -5.73 -7.26 -38.35
N LYS A 871 -4.76 -7.68 -39.16
CA LYS A 871 -5.01 -8.11 -40.55
C LYS A 871 -5.53 -9.55 -40.57
N PRO A 872 -6.14 -10.04 -41.68
CA PRO A 872 -6.61 -11.42 -41.77
C PRO A 872 -5.55 -12.49 -41.50
N GLN A 873 -4.26 -12.18 -41.67
CA GLN A 873 -3.14 -13.08 -41.38
C GLN A 873 -2.64 -13.00 -39.92
N ALA A 874 -3.27 -12.19 -39.06
CA ALA A 874 -2.92 -12.11 -37.65
C ALA A 874 -3.25 -13.42 -36.92
N PRO A 875 -2.56 -13.73 -35.81
CA PRO A 875 -2.90 -14.87 -34.97
C PRO A 875 -4.38 -14.83 -34.53
N SER A 876 -5.00 -16.00 -34.44
CA SER A 876 -6.36 -16.12 -33.90
C SER A 876 -6.43 -15.52 -32.49
N GLY A 877 -7.47 -14.75 -32.20
CA GLY A 877 -7.64 -14.05 -30.91
C GLY A 877 -6.92 -12.70 -30.81
N ALA A 878 -6.16 -12.27 -31.82
CA ALA A 878 -5.59 -10.93 -31.87
C ALA A 878 -6.68 -9.85 -31.88
N LYS A 879 -6.59 -8.90 -30.95
CA LYS A 879 -7.50 -7.74 -30.82
C LYS A 879 -6.91 -6.48 -31.40
N VAL A 880 -5.62 -6.27 -31.17
CA VAL A 880 -4.91 -5.08 -31.62
C VAL A 880 -3.49 -5.43 -32.02
N LYS A 881 -2.99 -4.77 -33.06
CA LYS A 881 -1.56 -4.74 -33.38
C LYS A 881 -0.94 -3.48 -32.80
N VAL A 882 0.11 -3.61 -32.02
CA VAL A 882 0.89 -2.49 -31.50
C VAL A 882 2.19 -2.40 -32.30
N ASN A 883 2.44 -1.27 -32.96
CA ASN A 883 3.68 -1.01 -33.70
C ASN A 883 4.53 -0.02 -32.90
N PHE A 884 5.62 -0.51 -32.34
CA PHE A 884 6.62 0.28 -31.61
C PHE A 884 7.65 0.84 -32.58
N GLU A 885 8.02 2.10 -32.37
CA GLU A 885 9.08 2.78 -33.12
C GLU A 885 9.99 3.55 -32.15
N TRP A 886 11.30 3.38 -32.33
CA TRP A 886 12.31 4.17 -31.64
C TRP A 886 12.80 5.31 -32.55
N SER A 887 12.72 6.54 -32.03
CA SER A 887 13.11 7.75 -32.77
C SER A 887 14.62 7.88 -32.97
N ARG A 888 15.44 7.29 -32.08
CA ARG A 888 16.90 7.22 -32.20
C ARG A 888 17.41 5.81 -31.98
#